data_AF-A0A545SXV9-F1
#
_entry.id   AF-A0A545SXV9-F1
#
_cell.length_a   1.000
_cell.length_b   1.000
_cell.length_c   1.000
_cell.angle_alpha   90.00
_cell.angle_beta   90.00
_cell.angle_gamma   90.00
#
_symmetry.space_group_name_H-M   'P 1'
#
loop_
_entity.id
_entity.type
_entity.pdbx_description
1 polymer ?
#
loop_
_entity_poly.entity_id
_entity_poly.type
_entity_poly.pdbx_seq_one_letter_code
_entity_poly.pdbx_strand_id
1 'polypeptide(L)'
;MRASQILLVPASLIVGALLALVVAILSVDVIESSSEETIQDALTLRGHEWVEVQADGLQVVLSGTAPSEAMRFRALSIAGGEVDAARIIDNMTIPAAEAIQPPRFSIEVLRNDAGVSMIGLIPTESDRDTLINEVAGIAGRAQVTDLLEVADYPIPANWDSTLDFAIYALQQLPRAKISMDADKVAITAVADSAEEQQDWARRLKRKAPRSILLSIDISAPRPVITPFTLRFLIDENGPRFDACSAHDAIGRAKIISAATEAGLDGVANCIIGLGVPSPDWADAAEMGINAVATLGGGSVTFSDADVTLVAQDTTPQATFDRVVGELESNLPDLYSLHSVLPEPVKIDGTGEGEATPEFVATLSPEGQVQLRGRLTDDALRSAAESFARAKFGSGAVYPATRLDPDLPGNWPTRVLAGLEALSLVANGVVVVQPDIVDIRGRTGDPEASGEISRLLGEKLGASENFQVNVTYEESLNPTLNLPSPEQCAADINAVLAEKKITFAPGSANIEASAADTVDKIAEIMRQCSDVRMEIAGFTDSQGREEMNLALSQNRAQAVLSALLSRRILTSNLSAVGYGEESPIADNGTEDGREANRRIEFRLLEGVSSDNTDVDDAGVDAPVEGDTTQAEADAPSDDSATPSTTDPDATAEEPAAEAPAADAPPEDATENASAAEETPETVVAPTGEDAPVASGENAPADSPAEDTPAAEQNADAAETQTDDATAETPADPVTQDTEATDTETPDASPPESSEDPAEPSYSGPEIFAPDANDIRPAPRPDR
;
A
#
# COMPACT_ATOMS: atom_id res chain seq x y z
N MET A 1 -118.45 24.84 -13.36
CA MET A 1 -117.29 25.19 -12.50
C MET A 1 -117.33 24.35 -11.22
N ARG A 2 -116.68 23.17 -11.18
CA ARG A 2 -116.51 22.35 -9.95
C ARG A 2 -115.20 21.56 -9.87
N ALA A 3 -114.57 21.20 -11.00
CA ALA A 3 -113.30 20.45 -11.02
C ALA A 3 -112.14 21.14 -10.25
N SER A 4 -112.09 22.48 -10.26
CA SER A 4 -111.07 23.26 -9.55
C SER A 4 -111.02 22.98 -8.04
N GLN A 5 -112.16 22.75 -7.37
CA GLN A 5 -112.19 22.52 -5.93
C GLN A 5 -111.60 21.16 -5.51
N ILE A 6 -111.57 20.17 -6.41
CA ILE A 6 -111.04 18.82 -6.13
C ILE A 6 -109.51 18.81 -6.22
N LEU A 7 -108.92 19.64 -7.09
CA LEU A 7 -107.46 19.78 -7.23
C LEU A 7 -106.81 20.70 -6.19
N LEU A 8 -107.55 21.67 -5.64
CA LEU A 8 -107.02 22.63 -4.66
C LEU A 8 -106.58 21.99 -3.34
N VAL A 9 -107.29 20.95 -2.86
CA VAL A 9 -106.96 20.27 -1.60
C VAL A 9 -105.64 19.48 -1.67
N PRO A 10 -105.40 18.57 -2.64
CA PRO A 10 -104.09 17.91 -2.74
C PRO A 10 -102.98 18.91 -3.08
N ALA A 11 -103.25 19.96 -3.87
CA ALA A 11 -102.27 21.01 -4.12
C ALA A 11 -101.84 21.76 -2.83
N SER A 12 -102.77 22.10 -1.93
CA SER A 12 -102.43 22.75 -0.66
C SER A 12 -101.67 21.82 0.29
N LEU A 13 -101.96 20.50 0.27
CA LEU A 13 -101.19 19.52 1.03
C LEU A 13 -99.77 19.31 0.48
N ILE A 14 -99.60 19.31 -0.85
CA ILE A 14 -98.27 19.24 -1.49
C ILE A 14 -97.45 20.50 -1.19
N VAL A 15 -98.05 21.70 -1.30
CA VAL A 15 -97.39 22.95 -0.92
C VAL A 15 -97.05 22.97 0.57
N GLY A 16 -97.94 22.49 1.44
CA GLY A 16 -97.66 22.36 2.88
C GLY A 16 -96.52 21.39 3.19
N ALA A 17 -96.46 20.25 2.49
CA ALA A 17 -95.39 19.27 2.65
C ALA A 17 -94.04 19.78 2.11
N LEU A 18 -94.03 20.47 0.96
CA LEU A 18 -92.83 21.11 0.42
C LEU A 18 -92.34 22.25 1.32
N LEU A 19 -93.23 23.06 1.87
CA LEU A 19 -92.87 24.13 2.80
C LEU A 19 -92.35 23.56 4.12
N ALA A 20 -92.95 22.49 4.65
CA ALA A 20 -92.44 21.78 5.81
C ALA A 20 -91.07 21.14 5.56
N LEU A 21 -90.83 20.59 4.35
CA LEU A 21 -89.54 20.04 3.95
C LEU A 21 -88.46 21.13 3.84
N VAL A 22 -88.78 22.28 3.23
CA VAL A 22 -87.86 23.43 3.15
C VAL A 22 -87.55 23.99 4.55
N VAL A 23 -88.56 24.12 5.42
CA VAL A 23 -88.35 24.53 6.82
C VAL A 23 -87.50 23.51 7.58
N ALA A 24 -87.69 22.20 7.35
CA ALA A 24 -86.86 21.17 7.97
C ALA A 24 -85.40 21.24 7.51
N ILE A 25 -85.14 21.36 6.20
CA ILE A 25 -83.78 21.50 5.64
C ILE A 25 -83.10 22.74 6.21
N LEU A 26 -83.77 23.90 6.18
CA LEU A 26 -83.24 25.15 6.76
C LEU A 26 -83.06 25.08 8.28
N SER A 27 -83.84 24.27 9.00
CA SER A 27 -83.66 24.08 10.44
C SER A 27 -82.48 23.18 10.76
N VAL A 28 -82.20 22.18 9.91
CA VAL A 28 -81.03 21.30 10.02
C VAL A 28 -79.75 22.10 9.75
N ASP A 29 -79.69 22.79 8.61
CA ASP A 29 -78.58 23.68 8.20
C ASP A 29 -78.22 24.72 9.29
N VAL A 30 -79.23 25.35 9.91
CA VAL A 30 -79.04 26.30 11.03
C VAL A 30 -78.60 25.63 12.34
N ILE A 31 -79.02 24.39 12.61
CA ILE A 31 -78.60 23.65 13.82
C ILE A 31 -77.18 23.11 13.67
N GLU A 32 -76.82 22.63 12.48
CA GLU A 32 -75.48 22.14 12.13
C GLU A 32 -74.47 23.29 12.21
N SER A 33 -74.64 24.33 11.40
CA SER A 33 -73.75 25.50 11.37
C SER A 33 -73.61 26.17 12.75
N SER A 34 -74.71 26.37 13.49
CA SER A 34 -74.65 26.95 14.82
C SER A 34 -73.99 26.04 15.86
N SER A 35 -74.12 24.71 15.74
CA SER A 35 -73.38 23.77 16.61
C SER A 35 -71.89 23.79 16.30
N GLU A 36 -71.52 23.80 15.02
CA GLU A 36 -70.14 23.81 14.53
C GLU A 36 -69.42 25.11 14.91
N GLU A 37 -69.99 26.28 14.57
CA GLU A 37 -69.45 27.60 14.91
C GLU A 37 -69.24 27.76 16.43
N THR A 38 -70.24 27.40 17.25
CA THR A 38 -70.15 27.53 18.72
C THR A 38 -69.04 26.65 19.30
N ILE A 39 -68.89 25.41 18.82
CA ILE A 39 -67.89 24.46 19.32
C ILE A 39 -66.48 24.82 18.80
N GLN A 40 -66.37 25.25 17.54
CA GLN A 40 -65.09 25.68 16.95
C GLN A 40 -64.56 26.94 17.65
N ASP A 41 -65.40 27.94 17.92
CA ASP A 41 -65.03 29.12 18.73
C ASP A 41 -64.63 28.70 20.15
N ALA A 42 -65.42 27.84 20.79
CA ALA A 42 -65.17 27.33 22.13
C ALA A 42 -63.83 26.59 22.26
N LEU A 43 -63.40 25.86 21.24
CA LEU A 43 -62.11 25.18 21.18
C LEU A 43 -60.97 26.15 20.85
N THR A 44 -61.16 27.00 19.84
CA THR A 44 -60.18 28.00 19.37
C THR A 44 -59.80 28.97 20.50
N LEU A 45 -60.79 29.56 21.19
CA LEU A 45 -60.59 30.47 22.33
C LEU A 45 -59.87 29.83 23.53
N ARG A 46 -59.73 28.50 23.54
CA ARG A 46 -59.09 27.71 24.60
C ARG A 46 -57.79 27.02 24.12
N GLY A 47 -57.31 27.33 22.91
CA GLY A 47 -56.05 26.80 22.36
C GLY A 47 -56.15 25.39 21.78
N HIS A 48 -57.33 24.98 21.32
CA HIS A 48 -57.61 23.67 20.72
C HIS A 48 -57.81 23.75 19.20
N GLU A 49 -57.11 24.67 18.52
CA GLU A 49 -57.16 24.91 17.06
C GLU A 49 -56.78 23.69 16.19
N TRP A 50 -56.14 22.68 16.77
CA TRP A 50 -55.81 21.39 16.13
C TRP A 50 -57.01 20.43 16.05
N VAL A 51 -58.15 20.80 16.64
CA VAL A 51 -59.42 20.07 16.53
C VAL A 51 -60.23 20.65 15.37
N GLU A 52 -60.65 19.75 14.49
CA GLU A 52 -61.61 20.01 13.42
C GLU A 52 -62.99 19.53 13.90
N VAL A 53 -64.00 20.39 13.73
CA VAL A 53 -65.39 20.14 14.15
C VAL A 53 -66.25 19.96 12.90
N GLN A 54 -67.08 18.92 12.86
CA GLN A 54 -68.07 18.73 11.79
C GLN A 54 -69.42 18.29 12.37
N ALA A 55 -70.51 18.96 11.97
CA ALA A 55 -71.87 18.55 12.33
C ALA A 55 -72.55 17.64 11.27
N ASP A 56 -73.33 16.66 11.73
CA ASP A 56 -74.26 15.85 10.91
C ASP A 56 -75.59 15.70 11.67
N GLY A 57 -76.57 16.54 11.30
CA GLY A 57 -77.92 16.63 11.86
C GLY A 57 -77.98 16.97 13.35
N LEU A 58 -77.76 15.96 14.19
CA LEU A 58 -77.70 16.07 15.65
C LEU A 58 -76.39 15.55 16.24
N GLN A 59 -75.49 14.96 15.46
CA GLN A 59 -74.19 14.52 15.91
C GLN A 59 -73.12 15.56 15.58
N VAL A 60 -72.04 15.58 16.37
CA VAL A 60 -70.85 16.41 16.12
C VAL A 60 -69.64 15.50 16.18
N VAL A 61 -68.91 15.39 15.08
CA VAL A 61 -67.64 14.67 15.01
C VAL A 61 -66.51 15.64 15.34
N LEU A 62 -65.57 15.20 16.18
CA LEU A 62 -64.32 15.89 16.44
C LEU A 62 -63.17 15.07 15.84
N SER A 63 -62.49 15.62 14.83
CA SER A 63 -61.29 15.08 14.19
C SER A 63 -60.04 15.87 14.58
N GLY A 64 -58.86 15.31 14.29
CA GLY A 64 -57.56 15.95 14.54
C GLY A 64 -56.58 15.07 15.30
N THR A 65 -55.37 15.59 15.51
CA THR A 65 -54.27 14.89 16.20
C THR A 65 -53.92 15.63 17.49
N ALA A 66 -54.33 15.06 18.62
CA ALA A 66 -54.15 15.67 19.94
C ALA A 66 -52.68 15.57 20.40
N PRO A 67 -52.02 16.68 20.81
CA PRO A 67 -50.65 16.65 21.32
C PRO A 67 -50.43 15.80 22.57
N SER A 68 -51.50 15.44 23.29
CA SER A 68 -51.50 14.44 24.36
C SER A 68 -52.93 13.99 24.68
N GLU A 69 -53.07 12.83 25.33
CA GLU A 69 -54.36 12.34 25.86
C GLU A 69 -55.04 13.36 26.78
N ALA A 70 -54.25 14.11 27.58
CA ALA A 70 -54.78 15.16 28.45
C ALA A 70 -55.38 16.34 27.67
N MET A 71 -54.86 16.65 26.47
CA MET A 71 -55.43 17.67 25.57
C MET A 71 -56.64 17.13 24.79
N ARG A 72 -56.64 15.84 24.44
CA ARG A 72 -57.77 15.13 23.84
C ARG A 72 -59.01 15.14 24.76
N PHE A 73 -58.86 14.73 26.02
CA PHE A 73 -59.93 14.81 27.01
C PHE A 73 -60.40 16.25 27.31
N ARG A 74 -59.51 17.25 27.23
CA ARG A 74 -59.90 18.67 27.35
C ARG A 74 -60.76 19.13 26.18
N ALA A 75 -60.41 18.80 24.94
CA ALA A 75 -61.23 19.11 23.77
C ALA A 75 -62.65 18.52 23.89
N LEU A 76 -62.75 17.23 24.25
CA LEU A 76 -64.03 16.55 24.51
C LEU A 76 -64.84 17.25 25.61
N SER A 77 -64.19 17.62 26.72
CA SER A 77 -64.83 18.31 27.84
C SER A 77 -65.22 19.76 27.54
N ILE A 78 -64.61 20.39 26.54
CA ILE A 78 -64.98 21.74 26.07
C ILE A 78 -66.21 21.64 25.18
N ALA A 79 -66.17 20.80 24.13
CA ALA A 79 -67.31 20.59 23.24
C ALA A 79 -68.56 20.08 24.01
N GLY A 80 -68.36 19.17 24.96
CA GLY A 80 -69.40 18.66 25.87
C GLY A 80 -69.90 19.65 26.92
N GLY A 81 -69.34 20.87 26.96
CA GLY A 81 -69.88 22.00 27.72
C GLY A 81 -70.84 22.87 26.90
N GLU A 82 -70.66 22.93 25.58
CA GLU A 82 -71.47 23.75 24.68
C GLU A 82 -72.64 22.94 24.06
N VAL A 83 -72.50 21.61 23.88
CA VAL A 83 -73.57 20.68 23.47
C VAL A 83 -73.62 19.42 24.35
N ASP A 84 -74.77 18.72 24.33
CA ASP A 84 -74.94 17.43 25.05
C ASP A 84 -73.87 16.41 24.60
N ALA A 85 -73.08 15.90 25.55
CA ALA A 85 -71.99 14.97 25.29
C ALA A 85 -72.42 13.67 24.59
N ALA A 86 -73.69 13.26 24.67
CA ALA A 86 -74.22 12.11 23.93
C ALA A 86 -74.34 12.36 22.40
N ARG A 87 -74.17 13.61 21.95
CA ARG A 87 -74.10 14.00 20.53
C ARG A 87 -72.68 13.91 19.95
N ILE A 88 -71.65 13.83 20.79
CA ILE A 88 -70.25 14.00 20.38
C ILE A 88 -69.63 12.66 20.00
N ILE A 89 -69.01 12.62 18.82
CA ILE A 89 -68.24 11.49 18.30
C ILE A 89 -66.75 11.86 18.34
N ASP A 90 -66.00 11.15 19.17
CA ASP A 90 -64.56 11.29 19.32
C ASP A 90 -63.83 10.50 18.23
N ASN A 91 -63.29 11.22 17.23
CA ASN A 91 -62.46 10.68 16.16
C ASN A 91 -61.05 11.30 16.18
N MET A 92 -60.62 11.82 17.34
CA MET A 92 -59.30 12.42 17.54
C MET A 92 -58.25 11.33 17.81
N THR A 93 -57.11 11.43 17.13
CA THR A 93 -55.95 10.55 17.32
C THR A 93 -54.91 11.20 18.25
N ILE A 94 -53.89 10.43 18.63
CA ILE A 94 -52.70 10.90 19.38
C ILE A 94 -51.49 10.42 18.57
N PRO A 95 -50.43 11.23 18.38
CA PRO A 95 -49.23 10.77 17.71
C PRO A 95 -48.58 9.63 18.52
N ALA A 96 -48.12 8.59 17.84
CA ALA A 96 -47.36 7.53 18.50
C ALA A 96 -46.09 8.13 19.12
N ALA A 97 -45.71 7.64 20.31
CA ALA A 97 -44.46 8.04 20.95
C ALA A 97 -43.28 7.69 20.02
N GLU A 98 -42.41 8.67 19.79
CA GLU A 98 -41.27 8.52 18.89
C GLU A 98 -40.33 7.42 19.40
N ALA A 99 -39.95 6.49 18.53
CA ALA A 99 -39.17 5.33 18.92
C ALA A 99 -37.74 5.76 19.28
N ILE A 100 -37.38 5.61 20.55
CA ILE A 100 -36.02 5.86 21.05
C ILE A 100 -35.07 4.96 20.26
N GLN A 101 -34.21 5.55 19.42
CA GLN A 101 -33.17 4.80 18.73
C GLN A 101 -32.13 4.32 19.75
N PRO A 102 -31.61 3.09 19.62
CA PRO A 102 -30.58 2.58 20.53
C PRO A 102 -29.34 3.48 20.47
N PRO A 103 -28.65 3.67 21.60
CA PRO A 103 -27.40 4.42 21.62
C PRO A 103 -26.34 3.69 20.78
N ARG A 104 -25.41 4.44 20.19
CA ARG A 104 -24.24 3.85 19.56
C ARG A 104 -23.24 3.45 20.63
N PHE A 105 -23.01 2.15 20.77
CA PHE A 105 -21.88 1.63 21.54
C PHE A 105 -20.56 2.02 20.87
N SER A 106 -19.60 2.47 21.66
CA SER A 106 -18.26 2.86 21.21
C SER A 106 -17.29 2.90 22.38
N ILE A 107 -16.01 2.70 22.10
CA ILE A 107 -14.91 2.79 23.08
C ILE A 107 -13.79 3.62 22.47
N GLU A 108 -13.24 4.55 23.25
CA GLU A 108 -11.95 5.17 23.02
C GLU A 108 -10.95 4.73 24.09
N VAL A 109 -9.86 4.14 23.65
CA VAL A 109 -8.73 3.72 24.48
C VAL A 109 -7.51 4.58 24.16
N LEU A 110 -6.95 5.22 25.18
CA LEU A 110 -5.73 6.02 25.10
C LEU A 110 -4.63 5.29 25.88
N ARG A 111 -3.52 4.92 25.23
CA ARG A 111 -2.36 4.28 25.86
C ARG A 111 -1.10 5.12 25.66
N ASN A 112 -0.34 5.30 26.73
CA ASN A 112 0.97 5.94 26.75
C ASN A 112 1.83 5.36 27.89
N ASP A 113 3.04 5.89 28.08
CA ASP A 113 4.03 5.41 29.05
C ASP A 113 3.58 5.52 30.53
N ALA A 114 2.56 6.34 30.83
CA ALA A 114 2.00 6.49 32.17
C ALA A 114 0.81 5.55 32.44
N GLY A 115 0.08 5.11 31.41
CA GLY A 115 -1.15 4.34 31.61
C GLY A 115 -1.98 4.05 30.37
N VAL A 116 -3.12 3.39 30.64
CA VAL A 116 -4.23 3.21 29.70
C VAL A 116 -5.45 3.92 30.27
N SER A 117 -6.18 4.67 29.45
CA SER A 117 -7.48 5.25 29.79
C SER A 117 -8.54 4.74 28.82
N MET A 118 -9.66 4.22 29.34
CA MET A 118 -10.79 3.75 28.55
C MET A 118 -12.02 4.62 28.81
N ILE A 119 -12.65 5.13 27.75
CA ILE A 119 -13.81 6.03 27.80
C ILE A 119 -14.84 5.52 26.79
N GLY A 120 -16.12 5.40 27.14
CA GLY A 120 -17.11 4.96 26.17
C GLY A 120 -18.37 4.35 26.77
N LEU A 121 -19.19 3.76 25.90
CA LEU A 121 -20.43 3.07 26.24
C LEU A 121 -20.40 1.65 25.66
N ILE A 122 -20.58 0.64 26.51
CA ILE A 122 -20.53 -0.77 26.12
C ILE A 122 -21.85 -1.52 26.42
N PRO A 123 -22.17 -2.62 25.72
CA PRO A 123 -23.29 -3.49 26.06
C PRO A 123 -23.10 -4.14 27.43
N THR A 124 -24.20 -4.37 28.17
CA THR A 124 -24.19 -5.10 29.46
C THR A 124 -23.60 -6.50 29.37
N GLU A 125 -23.74 -7.17 28.21
CA GLU A 125 -23.28 -8.54 28.00
C GLU A 125 -21.77 -8.65 27.68
N SER A 126 -21.06 -7.54 27.39
CA SER A 126 -19.64 -7.52 27.00
C SER A 126 -18.63 -7.56 28.17
N ASP A 127 -19.03 -8.09 29.33
CA ASP A 127 -18.25 -8.27 30.57
C ASP A 127 -17.15 -7.20 30.82
N ARG A 128 -17.60 -6.05 31.32
CA ARG A 128 -16.79 -4.91 31.74
C ARG A 128 -15.61 -5.28 32.64
N ASP A 129 -15.80 -6.23 33.56
CA ASP A 129 -14.77 -6.59 34.53
C ASP A 129 -13.70 -7.46 33.89
N THR A 130 -14.06 -8.40 33.01
CA THR A 130 -13.10 -9.16 32.19
C THR A 130 -12.29 -8.23 31.29
N LEU A 131 -12.94 -7.28 30.61
CA LEU A 131 -12.28 -6.28 29.76
C LEU A 131 -11.23 -5.46 30.53
N ILE A 132 -11.57 -4.97 31.73
CA ILE A 132 -10.64 -4.21 32.59
C ILE A 132 -9.46 -5.07 33.04
N ASN A 133 -9.69 -6.35 33.37
CA ASN A 133 -8.61 -7.26 33.77
C ASN A 133 -7.63 -7.56 32.62
N GLU A 134 -8.11 -7.74 31.39
CA GLU A 134 -7.24 -7.92 30.23
C GLU A 134 -6.42 -6.66 29.94
N VAL A 135 -7.05 -5.48 29.94
CA VAL A 135 -6.36 -4.19 29.74
C VAL A 135 -5.36 -3.89 30.86
N ALA A 136 -5.62 -4.30 32.10
CA ALA A 136 -4.64 -4.25 33.19
C ALA A 136 -3.45 -5.19 32.95
N GLY A 137 -3.66 -6.36 32.35
CA GLY A 137 -2.59 -7.25 31.89
C GLY A 137 -1.69 -6.59 30.84
N ILE A 138 -2.26 -5.79 29.93
CA ILE A 138 -1.55 -5.06 28.88
C ILE A 138 -0.81 -3.83 29.43
N ALA A 139 -1.39 -3.14 30.42
CA ALA A 139 -0.76 -2.02 31.13
C ALA A 139 0.37 -2.46 32.08
N GLY A 140 0.27 -3.68 32.64
CA GLY A 140 1.30 -4.34 33.45
C GLY A 140 1.54 -3.69 34.83
N ARG A 141 2.23 -2.54 34.84
CA ARG A 141 2.44 -1.69 36.03
C ARG A 141 1.96 -0.25 35.85
N ALA A 142 1.61 0.14 34.61
CA ALA A 142 1.09 1.46 34.30
C ALA A 142 -0.37 1.60 34.80
N GLN A 143 -0.84 2.82 35.04
CA GLN A 143 -2.17 3.03 35.63
C GLN A 143 -3.28 2.75 34.60
N VAL A 144 -4.29 1.96 34.97
CA VAL A 144 -5.53 1.87 34.20
C VAL A 144 -6.55 2.87 34.76
N THR A 145 -7.06 3.73 33.89
CA THR A 145 -8.17 4.64 34.16
C THR A 145 -9.39 4.14 33.41
N ASP A 146 -10.49 3.96 34.13
CA ASP A 146 -11.72 3.37 33.62
C ASP A 146 -12.87 4.38 33.75
N LEU A 147 -13.42 4.76 32.59
CA LEU A 147 -14.54 5.67 32.41
C LEU A 147 -15.56 5.05 31.42
N LEU A 148 -15.72 3.72 31.48
CA LEU A 148 -16.69 2.96 30.67
C LEU A 148 -18.07 2.93 31.33
N GLU A 149 -19.07 3.47 30.64
CA GLU A 149 -20.49 3.31 30.97
C GLU A 149 -21.09 2.06 30.30
N VAL A 150 -22.21 1.56 30.82
CA VAL A 150 -22.85 0.32 30.37
C VAL A 150 -24.33 0.56 30.07
N ALA A 151 -24.86 0.00 28.97
CA ALA A 151 -26.28 0.06 28.64
C ALA A 151 -26.87 -1.26 28.15
N ASP A 152 -28.14 -1.47 28.50
CA ASP A 152 -28.95 -2.65 28.18
C ASP A 152 -29.70 -2.46 26.85
N TYR A 153 -29.00 -2.73 25.74
CA TYR A 153 -29.52 -2.78 24.38
C TYR A 153 -28.88 -3.94 23.61
N PRO A 154 -29.50 -4.46 22.53
CA PRO A 154 -28.95 -5.58 21.76
C PRO A 154 -27.54 -5.31 21.21
N ILE A 155 -26.64 -6.29 21.34
CA ILE A 155 -25.26 -6.21 20.84
C ILE A 155 -25.26 -6.05 19.30
N PRO A 156 -24.51 -5.09 18.72
CA PRO A 156 -24.27 -5.01 17.29
C PRO A 156 -23.49 -6.22 16.76
N ALA A 157 -23.85 -6.75 15.59
CA ALA A 157 -23.36 -8.05 15.09
C ALA A 157 -21.83 -8.20 14.92
N ASN A 158 -21.09 -7.09 14.80
CA ASN A 158 -19.64 -7.05 14.62
C ASN A 158 -18.86 -6.66 15.91
N TRP A 159 -19.56 -6.31 17.00
CA TRP A 159 -18.99 -5.68 18.19
C TRP A 159 -17.88 -6.48 18.87
N ASP A 160 -18.07 -7.77 19.10
CA ASP A 160 -17.05 -8.60 19.74
C ASP A 160 -15.80 -8.72 18.84
N SER A 161 -15.98 -8.70 17.52
CA SER A 161 -14.88 -8.71 16.54
C SER A 161 -14.14 -7.37 16.43
N THR A 162 -14.79 -6.23 16.66
CA THR A 162 -14.09 -4.94 16.79
C THR A 162 -13.38 -4.84 18.14
N LEU A 163 -13.95 -5.38 19.22
CA LEU A 163 -13.35 -5.40 20.56
C LEU A 163 -12.09 -6.27 20.61
N ASP A 164 -12.16 -7.53 20.15
CA ASP A 164 -11.00 -8.44 20.04
C ASP A 164 -9.85 -7.79 19.24
N PHE A 165 -10.18 -7.11 18.13
CA PHE A 165 -9.18 -6.45 17.31
C PHE A 165 -8.61 -5.18 17.96
N ALA A 166 -9.44 -4.39 18.64
CA ALA A 166 -8.99 -3.22 19.39
C ALA A 166 -8.06 -3.60 20.55
N ILE A 167 -8.33 -4.71 21.24
CA ILE A 167 -7.47 -5.26 22.30
C ILE A 167 -6.16 -5.82 21.71
N TYR A 168 -6.21 -6.53 20.58
CA TYR A 168 -4.99 -6.92 19.85
C TYR A 168 -4.14 -5.69 19.45
N ALA A 169 -4.77 -4.65 18.91
CA ALA A 169 -4.08 -3.40 18.56
C ALA A 169 -3.48 -2.71 19.80
N LEU A 170 -4.21 -2.68 20.91
CA LEU A 170 -3.75 -2.15 22.19
C LEU A 170 -2.51 -2.90 22.71
N GLN A 171 -2.44 -4.23 22.54
CA GLN A 171 -1.26 -5.03 22.89
C GLN A 171 -0.02 -4.60 22.08
N GLN A 172 -0.16 -4.43 20.77
CA GLN A 172 0.96 -4.11 19.87
C GLN A 172 1.49 -2.67 20.01
N LEU A 173 0.63 -1.72 20.39
CA LEU A 173 0.94 -0.28 20.31
C LEU A 173 1.17 0.33 21.70
N PRO A 174 2.40 0.74 22.07
CA PRO A 174 2.70 1.33 23.38
C PRO A 174 2.23 2.79 23.53
N ARG A 175 2.06 3.52 22.42
CA ARG A 175 1.65 4.93 22.38
C ARG A 175 0.60 5.13 21.30
N ALA A 176 -0.68 5.06 21.67
CA ALA A 176 -1.78 5.07 20.72
C ALA A 176 -3.11 5.60 21.29
N LYS A 177 -3.94 6.10 20.38
CA LYS A 177 -5.38 6.29 20.54
C LYS A 177 -6.08 5.28 19.63
N ILE A 178 -6.99 4.49 20.20
CA ILE A 178 -7.80 3.50 19.49
C ILE A 178 -9.26 3.84 19.75
N SER A 179 -9.98 4.27 18.73
CA SER A 179 -11.42 4.56 18.79
C SER A 179 -12.18 3.52 17.98
N MET A 180 -13.09 2.78 18.61
CA MET A 180 -13.89 1.72 17.98
C MET A 180 -15.39 1.96 18.16
N ASP A 181 -16.16 1.46 17.19
CA ASP A 181 -17.60 1.24 17.29
C ASP A 181 -17.94 -0.20 16.85
N ALA A 182 -19.21 -0.46 16.51
CA ALA A 182 -19.65 -1.77 16.02
C ALA A 182 -18.94 -2.21 14.73
N ASP A 183 -18.72 -1.30 13.79
CA ASP A 183 -18.33 -1.64 12.41
C ASP A 183 -16.98 -1.03 12.02
N LYS A 184 -16.40 -0.16 12.85
CA LYS A 184 -15.15 0.57 12.57
C LYS A 184 -14.16 0.48 13.73
N VAL A 185 -12.87 0.38 13.39
CA VAL A 185 -11.76 0.63 14.33
C VAL A 185 -10.80 1.64 13.70
N ALA A 186 -10.56 2.74 14.40
CA ALA A 186 -9.61 3.79 14.04
C ALA A 186 -8.45 3.81 15.03
N ILE A 187 -7.23 3.79 14.50
CA ILE A 187 -5.98 3.72 15.26
C ILE A 187 -5.11 4.92 14.87
N THR A 188 -4.71 5.72 15.86
CA THR A 188 -3.68 6.76 15.73
C THR A 188 -2.52 6.43 16.67
N ALA A 189 -1.29 6.30 16.17
CA ALA A 189 -0.13 5.87 16.98
C ALA A 189 1.19 6.58 16.63
N VAL A 190 2.19 6.42 17.52
CA VAL A 190 3.54 6.99 17.37
C VAL A 190 4.58 5.88 17.55
N ALA A 191 5.28 5.52 16.46
CA ALA A 191 6.40 4.60 16.43
C ALA A 191 7.73 5.31 16.70
N ASP A 192 8.75 4.57 17.16
CA ASP A 192 10.11 5.07 17.36
C ASP A 192 10.96 5.04 16.07
N SER A 193 10.60 4.23 15.07
CA SER A 193 11.25 4.20 13.75
C SER A 193 10.26 4.02 12.58
N ALA A 194 10.72 4.30 11.36
CA ALA A 194 9.96 4.04 10.14
C ALA A 194 9.75 2.53 9.89
N GLU A 195 10.72 1.69 10.26
CA GLU A 195 10.61 0.23 10.20
C GLU A 195 9.45 -0.24 11.12
N GLU A 196 9.44 0.22 12.38
CA GLU A 196 8.41 -0.13 13.36
C GLU A 196 7.02 0.34 12.91
N GLN A 197 6.92 1.54 12.34
CA GLN A 197 5.69 2.08 11.76
C GLN A 197 5.14 1.16 10.65
N GLN A 198 5.99 0.73 9.72
CA GLN A 198 5.60 -0.20 8.66
C GLN A 198 5.20 -1.57 9.23
N ASP A 199 5.95 -2.09 10.20
CA ASP A 199 5.74 -3.41 10.78
C ASP A 199 4.46 -3.49 11.64
N TRP A 200 4.14 -2.44 12.39
CA TRP A 200 2.84 -2.28 13.06
C TRP A 200 1.72 -2.19 12.04
N ALA A 201 1.84 -1.34 11.01
CA ALA A 201 0.83 -1.20 9.98
C ALA A 201 0.57 -2.53 9.23
N ARG A 202 1.62 -3.31 8.92
CA ARG A 202 1.54 -4.63 8.28
C ARG A 202 0.88 -5.66 9.21
N ARG A 203 1.28 -5.72 10.49
CA ARG A 203 0.67 -6.60 11.51
C ARG A 203 -0.82 -6.33 11.71
N LEU A 204 -1.21 -5.06 11.88
CA LEU A 204 -2.60 -4.65 12.09
C LEU A 204 -3.46 -4.98 10.86
N LYS A 205 -3.02 -4.61 9.65
CA LYS A 205 -3.74 -4.93 8.40
C LYS A 205 -3.92 -6.44 8.21
N ARG A 206 -2.92 -7.26 8.53
CA ARG A 206 -2.96 -8.72 8.40
C ARG A 206 -3.88 -9.41 9.42
N LYS A 207 -4.06 -8.82 10.61
CA LYS A 207 -4.90 -9.39 11.69
C LYS A 207 -6.35 -8.88 11.67
N ALA A 208 -6.65 -7.81 10.94
CA ALA A 208 -7.97 -7.19 10.89
C ALA A 208 -9.06 -8.11 10.31
N PRO A 209 -10.23 -8.25 10.97
CA PRO A 209 -11.39 -8.93 10.40
C PRO A 209 -11.87 -8.28 9.10
N ARG A 210 -12.33 -9.10 8.13
CA ARG A 210 -12.91 -8.60 6.86
C ARG A 210 -14.28 -7.92 7.04
N SER A 211 -14.87 -7.98 8.22
CA SER A 211 -16.16 -7.38 8.56
C SER A 211 -16.07 -5.92 9.02
N ILE A 212 -14.86 -5.40 9.30
CA ILE A 212 -14.68 -4.09 9.96
C ILE A 212 -13.98 -3.08 9.04
N LEU A 213 -14.35 -1.81 9.18
CA LEU A 213 -13.70 -0.67 8.54
C LEU A 213 -12.48 -0.23 9.36
N LEU A 214 -11.29 -0.64 8.89
CA LEU A 214 -10.02 -0.31 9.52
C LEU A 214 -9.48 1.04 9.03
N SER A 215 -9.14 1.92 9.96
CA SER A 215 -8.40 3.17 9.71
C SER A 215 -7.13 3.15 10.56
N ILE A 216 -5.96 3.32 9.93
CA ILE A 216 -4.65 3.32 10.60
C ILE A 216 -3.90 4.59 10.20
N ASP A 217 -3.46 5.33 11.20
CA ASP A 217 -2.57 6.49 11.10
C ASP A 217 -1.43 6.28 12.10
N ILE A 218 -0.22 6.00 11.62
CA ILE A 218 0.96 5.79 12.48
C ILE A 218 2.02 6.78 12.02
N SER A 219 2.46 7.61 12.94
CA SER A 219 3.56 8.55 12.74
C SER A 219 4.88 7.93 13.20
N ALA A 220 5.98 8.34 12.56
CA ALA A 220 7.35 8.00 12.95
C ALA A 220 8.21 9.27 12.90
N PRO A 221 9.30 9.37 13.69
CA PRO A 221 10.27 10.44 13.52
C PRO A 221 10.94 10.33 12.14
N ARG A 222 11.25 11.49 11.55
CA ARG A 222 12.01 11.54 10.28
C ARG A 222 13.43 11.02 10.49
N PRO A 223 14.01 10.26 9.54
CA PRO A 223 15.40 9.82 9.64
C PRO A 223 16.34 11.03 9.69
N VAL A 224 17.43 10.90 10.45
CA VAL A 224 18.55 11.85 10.45
C VAL A 224 19.58 11.33 9.46
N ILE A 225 19.81 12.06 8.37
CA ILE A 225 20.71 11.68 7.29
C ILE A 225 22.05 12.41 7.52
N THR A 226 23.13 11.66 7.69
CA THR A 226 24.50 12.19 7.88
C THR A 226 25.54 11.26 7.22
N PRO A 227 26.41 11.76 6.32
CA PRO A 227 26.32 13.06 5.64
C PRO A 227 25.04 13.17 4.81
N PHE A 228 24.53 14.39 4.64
CA PHE A 228 23.36 14.68 3.80
C PHE A 228 23.79 14.62 2.33
N THR A 229 23.26 13.67 1.57
CA THR A 229 23.82 13.31 0.25
C THR A 229 22.82 13.36 -0.89
N LEU A 230 23.29 13.80 -2.06
CA LEU A 230 22.59 13.69 -3.34
C LEU A 230 23.62 13.39 -4.42
N ARG A 231 23.32 12.40 -5.27
CA ARG A 231 24.17 12.02 -6.39
C ARG A 231 23.30 11.75 -7.61
N PHE A 232 23.47 12.59 -8.63
CA PHE A 232 22.77 12.53 -9.90
C PHE A 232 23.77 12.33 -11.04
N LEU A 233 23.43 11.51 -12.02
CA LEU A 233 24.32 11.18 -13.14
C LEU A 233 23.54 10.91 -14.43
N ILE A 234 24.25 11.08 -15.55
CA ILE A 234 23.78 10.79 -16.91
C ILE A 234 24.88 9.97 -17.60
N ASP A 235 24.57 8.71 -17.92
CA ASP A 235 25.42 7.79 -18.69
C ASP A 235 24.64 7.14 -19.85
N GLU A 236 25.16 6.06 -20.43
CA GLU A 236 24.55 5.33 -21.55
C GLU A 236 23.14 4.78 -21.25
N ASN A 237 22.81 4.58 -19.97
CA ASN A 237 21.48 4.13 -19.51
C ASN A 237 20.52 5.30 -19.25
N GLY A 238 20.96 6.54 -19.50
CA GLY A 238 20.20 7.76 -19.26
C GLY A 238 20.37 8.34 -17.84
N PRO A 239 19.61 9.41 -17.53
CA PRO A 239 19.69 10.10 -16.24
C PRO A 239 19.14 9.27 -15.08
N ARG A 240 19.79 9.32 -13.92
CA ARG A 240 19.30 8.71 -12.67
C ARG A 240 19.87 9.39 -11.41
N PHE A 241 19.31 9.03 -10.25
CA PHE A 241 19.92 9.30 -8.94
C PHE A 241 20.54 8.00 -8.40
N ASP A 242 21.84 8.03 -8.05
CA ASP A 242 22.45 6.99 -7.21
C ASP A 242 22.07 7.22 -5.73
N ALA A 243 21.86 8.48 -5.34
CA ALA A 243 21.43 8.90 -4.00
C ALA A 243 20.59 10.20 -4.08
N CYS A 244 19.59 10.39 -3.22
CA CYS A 244 18.87 11.65 -3.16
C CYS A 244 18.27 11.92 -1.76
N SER A 245 18.69 13.01 -1.14
CA SER A 245 18.16 13.52 0.14
C SER A 245 17.49 14.88 -0.05
N ALA A 246 16.41 15.14 0.66
CA ALA A 246 15.70 16.41 0.65
C ALA A 246 15.24 16.82 2.07
N HIS A 247 15.29 18.11 2.38
CA HIS A 247 14.95 18.60 3.73
C HIS A 247 13.45 18.72 4.00
N ASP A 248 12.64 18.83 2.94
CA ASP A 248 11.17 18.79 2.98
C ASP A 248 10.58 18.34 1.62
N ALA A 249 9.26 18.42 1.47
CA ALA A 249 8.57 18.06 0.24
C ALA A 249 8.72 19.07 -0.90
N ILE A 250 8.99 20.36 -0.61
CA ILE A 250 9.15 21.43 -1.59
C ILE A 250 10.52 21.30 -2.25
N GLY A 251 11.57 21.20 -1.43
CA GLY A 251 12.93 20.93 -1.91
C GLY A 251 13.03 19.63 -2.69
N ARG A 252 12.31 18.57 -2.27
CA ARG A 252 12.22 17.33 -3.05
C ARG A 252 11.58 17.54 -4.42
N ALA A 253 10.43 18.23 -4.48
CA ALA A 253 9.73 18.47 -5.74
C ALA A 253 10.61 19.28 -6.72
N LYS A 254 11.36 20.27 -6.21
CA LYS A 254 12.33 21.04 -6.98
C LYS A 254 13.46 20.18 -7.56
N ILE A 255 14.12 19.38 -6.70
CA ILE A 255 15.20 18.46 -7.12
C ILE A 255 14.73 17.48 -8.20
N ILE A 256 13.51 16.94 -8.06
CA ILE A 256 12.93 16.02 -9.04
C ILE A 256 12.60 16.75 -10.36
N SER A 257 12.07 17.99 -10.32
CA SER A 257 11.81 18.77 -11.54
C SER A 257 13.09 18.98 -12.35
N ALA A 258 14.17 19.42 -11.71
CA ALA A 258 15.47 19.61 -12.36
C ALA A 258 15.99 18.31 -13.00
N ALA A 259 15.82 17.17 -12.34
CA ALA A 259 16.21 15.87 -12.89
C ALA A 259 15.33 15.43 -14.08
N THR A 260 14.02 15.65 -14.02
CA THR A 260 13.09 15.37 -15.14
C THR A 260 13.37 16.30 -16.33
N GLU A 261 13.71 17.57 -16.08
CA GLU A 261 14.16 18.52 -17.11
C GLU A 261 15.52 18.13 -17.71
N ALA A 262 16.38 17.47 -16.94
CA ALA A 262 17.60 16.81 -17.41
C ALA A 262 17.37 15.45 -18.10
N GLY A 263 16.11 14.98 -18.22
CA GLY A 263 15.72 13.77 -18.93
C GLY A 263 15.48 12.52 -18.07
N LEU A 264 15.29 12.64 -16.76
CA LEU A 264 14.95 11.51 -15.88
C LEU A 264 13.54 11.00 -16.14
N ASP A 265 13.44 9.79 -16.70
CA ASP A 265 12.20 9.01 -16.81
C ASP A 265 11.95 8.17 -15.55
N GLY A 266 10.68 8.04 -15.15
CA GLY A 266 10.24 7.18 -14.03
C GLY A 266 10.08 7.91 -12.69
N VAL A 267 10.14 7.15 -11.59
CA VAL A 267 9.88 7.66 -10.22
C VAL A 267 11.19 7.83 -9.46
N ALA A 268 11.63 9.08 -9.30
CA ALA A 268 12.80 9.42 -8.51
C ALA A 268 12.57 9.15 -7.00
N ASN A 269 13.31 8.19 -6.43
CA ASN A 269 13.24 7.90 -5.00
C ASN A 269 14.17 8.88 -4.24
N CYS A 270 13.59 9.81 -3.48
CA CYS A 270 14.33 10.85 -2.76
C CYS A 270 13.79 11.03 -1.34
N ILE A 271 14.67 10.83 -0.35
CA ILE A 271 14.34 10.62 1.06
C ILE A 271 14.20 11.96 1.79
N ILE A 272 13.13 12.13 2.58
CA ILE A 272 12.82 13.37 3.30
C ILE A 272 13.34 13.29 4.75
N GLY A 273 14.63 13.60 4.94
CA GLY A 273 15.35 13.47 6.22
C GLY A 273 15.78 14.79 6.88
N LEU A 274 16.09 14.72 8.17
CA LEU A 274 16.75 15.78 8.93
C LEU A 274 18.27 15.74 8.70
N GLY A 275 18.99 16.83 8.98
CA GLY A 275 20.45 16.91 8.80
C GLY A 275 20.93 17.80 7.65
N VAL A 276 20.03 18.54 6.99
CA VAL A 276 20.38 19.40 5.84
C VAL A 276 21.48 20.44 6.18
N PRO A 277 22.50 20.63 5.33
CA PRO A 277 23.64 21.53 5.59
C PRO A 277 23.29 23.02 5.42
N SER A 278 22.39 23.35 4.50
CA SER A 278 21.89 24.72 4.24
C SER A 278 20.43 24.67 3.78
N PRO A 279 19.60 25.70 4.06
CA PRO A 279 18.29 25.84 3.43
C PRO A 279 18.36 25.80 1.89
N ASP A 280 19.45 26.28 1.31
CA ASP A 280 19.66 26.42 -0.14
C ASP A 280 19.98 25.08 -0.84
N TRP A 281 19.95 23.95 -0.12
CA TRP A 281 20.26 22.61 -0.65
C TRP A 281 19.53 22.26 -1.95
N ALA A 282 18.24 22.57 -2.05
CA ALA A 282 17.45 22.25 -3.24
C ALA A 282 17.81 23.16 -4.44
N ASP A 283 18.35 24.35 -4.17
CA ASP A 283 18.79 25.30 -5.20
C ASP A 283 20.20 24.92 -5.69
N ALA A 284 21.12 24.59 -4.78
CA ALA A 284 22.44 24.08 -5.12
C ALA A 284 22.35 22.76 -5.91
N ALA A 285 21.48 21.82 -5.49
CA ALA A 285 21.24 20.57 -6.19
C ALA A 285 20.66 20.78 -7.60
N GLU A 286 19.71 21.70 -7.77
CA GLU A 286 19.20 22.11 -9.10
C GLU A 286 20.34 22.61 -10.00
N MET A 287 21.21 23.50 -9.50
CA MET A 287 22.36 24.01 -10.26
C MET A 287 23.31 22.88 -10.67
N GLY A 288 23.61 21.94 -9.77
CA GLY A 288 24.45 20.78 -10.06
C GLY A 288 23.84 19.83 -11.11
N ILE A 289 22.55 19.53 -11.01
CA ILE A 289 21.82 18.70 -11.97
C ILE A 289 21.84 19.35 -13.37
N ASN A 290 21.56 20.66 -13.43
CA ASN A 290 21.61 21.45 -14.66
C ASN A 290 23.03 21.53 -15.25
N ALA A 291 24.08 21.52 -14.41
CA ALA A 291 25.46 21.43 -14.87
C ALA A 291 25.74 20.09 -15.59
N VAL A 292 25.36 18.94 -15.01
CA VAL A 292 25.51 17.62 -15.65
C VAL A 292 24.74 17.55 -16.97
N ALA A 293 23.50 18.04 -16.99
CA ALA A 293 22.69 18.14 -18.21
C ALA A 293 23.37 19.00 -19.29
N THR A 294 24.02 20.10 -18.89
CA THR A 294 24.74 21.01 -19.81
C THR A 294 26.08 20.43 -20.31
N LEU A 295 26.71 19.53 -19.56
CA LEU A 295 27.87 18.74 -20.03
C LEU A 295 27.46 17.65 -21.03
N GLY A 296 26.18 17.25 -21.02
CA GLY A 296 25.64 16.16 -21.84
C GLY A 296 25.93 14.76 -21.28
N GLY A 297 26.40 14.68 -20.02
CA GLY A 297 26.88 13.44 -19.42
C GLY A 297 27.77 13.69 -18.21
N GLY A 298 27.90 12.69 -17.34
CA GLY A 298 28.75 12.73 -16.14
C GLY A 298 27.95 12.54 -14.86
N SER A 299 28.47 13.01 -13.72
CA SER A 299 27.79 12.98 -12.43
C SER A 299 28.07 14.21 -11.59
N VAL A 300 27.14 14.56 -10.70
CA VAL A 300 27.35 15.50 -9.60
C VAL A 300 27.01 14.81 -8.29
N THR A 301 27.89 14.96 -7.30
CA THR A 301 27.73 14.40 -5.95
C THR A 301 27.82 15.53 -4.93
N PHE A 302 26.78 15.74 -4.15
CA PHE A 302 26.75 16.60 -2.96
C PHE A 302 26.90 15.73 -1.72
N SER A 303 27.77 16.13 -0.79
CA SER A 303 27.94 15.55 0.52
C SER A 303 28.09 16.67 1.54
N ASP A 304 27.01 16.97 2.27
CA ASP A 304 26.87 18.17 3.09
C ASP A 304 27.20 19.45 2.29
N ALA A 305 28.34 20.10 2.54
CA ALA A 305 28.76 21.31 1.81
C ALA A 305 29.70 21.02 0.61
N ASP A 306 30.23 19.80 0.50
CA ASP A 306 31.19 19.44 -0.54
C ASP A 306 30.45 18.98 -1.81
N VAL A 307 30.85 19.52 -2.96
CA VAL A 307 30.23 19.28 -4.27
C VAL A 307 31.28 18.78 -5.24
N THR A 308 31.11 17.57 -5.78
CA THR A 308 32.02 16.98 -6.76
C THR A 308 31.30 16.79 -8.11
N LEU A 309 31.73 17.51 -9.14
CA LEU A 309 31.25 17.42 -10.51
C LEU A 309 32.26 16.64 -11.37
N VAL A 310 31.87 15.46 -11.87
CA VAL A 310 32.69 14.60 -12.73
C VAL A 310 32.08 14.57 -14.13
N ALA A 311 32.80 15.07 -15.12
CA ALA A 311 32.38 15.01 -16.53
C ALA A 311 32.67 13.62 -17.16
N GLN A 312 32.17 13.39 -18.38
CA GLN A 312 32.62 12.24 -19.17
C GLN A 312 34.00 12.50 -19.78
N ASP A 313 34.79 11.45 -20.00
CA ASP A 313 36.09 11.49 -20.68
C ASP A 313 36.01 12.06 -22.12
N THR A 314 34.85 11.93 -22.77
CA THR A 314 34.55 12.52 -24.09
C THR A 314 34.17 14.01 -24.05
N THR A 315 33.92 14.59 -22.87
CA THR A 315 33.44 15.98 -22.74
C THR A 315 34.51 16.98 -23.22
N PRO A 316 34.19 17.89 -24.17
CA PRO A 316 35.15 18.89 -24.64
C PRO A 316 35.59 19.83 -23.50
N GLN A 317 36.90 19.97 -23.29
CA GLN A 317 37.46 20.78 -22.20
C GLN A 317 36.90 22.21 -22.13
N ALA A 318 36.72 22.89 -23.28
CA ALA A 318 36.15 24.25 -23.30
C ALA A 318 34.65 24.31 -22.90
N THR A 319 33.92 23.20 -22.94
CA THR A 319 32.58 23.07 -22.37
C THR A 319 32.67 22.86 -20.86
N PHE A 320 33.58 21.99 -20.41
CA PHE A 320 33.85 21.71 -19.00
C PHE A 320 34.28 22.98 -18.25
N ASP A 321 35.34 23.66 -18.70
CA ASP A 321 35.86 24.89 -18.09
C ASP A 321 34.77 25.96 -17.91
N ARG A 322 33.85 26.06 -18.87
CA ARG A 322 32.72 26.99 -18.85
C ARG A 322 31.66 26.58 -17.82
N VAL A 323 31.23 25.33 -17.82
CA VAL A 323 30.19 24.84 -16.89
C VAL A 323 30.69 24.85 -15.45
N VAL A 324 31.96 24.51 -15.21
CA VAL A 324 32.58 24.63 -13.88
C VAL A 324 32.57 26.07 -13.40
N GLY A 325 33.01 27.03 -14.21
CA GLY A 325 33.01 28.45 -13.83
C GLY A 325 31.59 29.06 -13.69
N GLU A 326 30.62 28.57 -14.46
CA GLU A 326 29.20 28.93 -14.29
C GLU A 326 28.63 28.35 -13.00
N LEU A 327 28.98 27.12 -12.60
CA LEU A 327 28.52 26.50 -11.36
C LEU A 327 29.19 27.14 -10.12
N GLU A 328 30.53 27.27 -10.13
CA GLU A 328 31.31 27.90 -9.05
C GLU A 328 30.86 29.33 -8.76
N SER A 329 30.45 30.09 -9.78
CA SER A 329 29.97 31.47 -9.63
C SER A 329 28.50 31.61 -9.19
N ASN A 330 27.72 30.51 -9.15
CA ASN A 330 26.30 30.54 -8.78
C ASN A 330 25.98 29.74 -7.50
N LEU A 331 26.82 28.77 -7.11
CA LEU A 331 26.69 28.06 -5.84
C LEU A 331 26.79 29.04 -4.65
N PRO A 332 25.95 28.89 -3.60
CA PRO A 332 26.06 29.70 -2.39
C PRO A 332 27.40 29.53 -1.65
N ASP A 333 27.90 30.61 -1.03
CA ASP A 333 29.20 30.73 -0.31
C ASP A 333 29.59 29.57 0.65
N LEU A 334 28.64 28.74 1.09
CA LEU A 334 28.90 27.57 1.94
C LEU A 334 29.52 26.39 1.15
N TYR A 335 29.17 26.23 -0.12
CA TYR A 335 29.49 25.04 -0.89
C TYR A 335 30.90 25.10 -1.50
N SER A 336 31.62 23.97 -1.48
CA SER A 336 32.94 23.86 -2.13
C SER A 336 32.86 22.98 -3.37
N LEU A 337 33.20 23.54 -4.54
CA LEU A 337 33.17 22.79 -5.80
C LEU A 337 34.54 22.16 -6.10
N HIS A 338 34.55 20.84 -6.20
CA HIS A 338 35.58 20.05 -6.86
C HIS A 338 35.08 19.62 -8.23
N SER A 339 35.93 19.74 -9.26
CA SER A 339 35.57 19.39 -10.63
C SER A 339 36.63 18.48 -11.26
N VAL A 340 36.20 17.37 -11.86
CA VAL A 340 37.06 16.37 -12.49
C VAL A 340 36.62 16.13 -13.93
N LEU A 341 37.59 16.15 -14.85
CA LEU A 341 37.45 15.63 -16.21
C LEU A 341 38.37 14.40 -16.31
N PRO A 342 37.85 13.16 -16.23
CA PRO A 342 38.67 11.95 -16.21
C PRO A 342 39.44 11.75 -17.52
N GLU A 343 40.62 11.13 -17.43
CA GLU A 343 41.24 10.49 -18.59
C GLU A 343 40.52 9.15 -18.89
N PRO A 344 40.43 8.71 -20.15
CA PRO A 344 39.65 7.53 -20.54
C PRO A 344 40.22 6.21 -19.97
N VAL A 345 39.54 5.64 -18.97
CA VAL A 345 39.94 4.37 -18.30
C VAL A 345 39.23 3.17 -18.93
N LYS A 346 39.95 2.05 -19.09
CA LYS A 346 39.36 0.76 -19.45
C LYS A 346 39.15 -0.11 -18.22
N ILE A 347 37.90 -0.42 -17.90
CA ILE A 347 37.52 -1.44 -16.93
C ILE A 347 37.20 -2.72 -17.68
N ASP A 348 38.19 -3.61 -17.85
CA ASP A 348 37.97 -4.92 -18.48
C ASP A 348 37.48 -5.99 -17.49
N GLY A 349 37.74 -5.80 -16.18
CA GLY A 349 37.23 -6.67 -15.10
C GLY A 349 37.79 -8.09 -15.11
N THR A 350 38.85 -8.36 -15.88
CA THR A 350 39.42 -9.70 -16.05
C THR A 350 40.36 -10.11 -14.91
N GLY A 351 40.95 -9.15 -14.20
CA GLY A 351 42.11 -9.34 -13.35
C GLY A 351 43.42 -9.63 -14.11
N GLU A 352 43.42 -9.51 -15.45
CA GLU A 352 44.54 -9.82 -16.35
C GLU A 352 44.95 -8.63 -17.24
N GLY A 353 44.45 -7.43 -16.97
CA GLY A 353 44.93 -6.18 -17.57
C GLY A 353 46.44 -5.97 -17.34
N GLU A 354 47.20 -5.87 -18.43
CA GLU A 354 48.67 -5.72 -18.40
C GLU A 354 49.13 -4.29 -18.01
N ALA A 355 48.20 -3.31 -18.00
CA ALA A 355 48.49 -1.89 -17.84
C ALA A 355 48.09 -1.27 -16.48
N THR A 356 46.99 -1.72 -15.87
CA THR A 356 46.42 -1.12 -14.64
C THR A 356 46.24 -2.19 -13.57
N PRO A 357 46.68 -1.98 -12.31
CA PRO A 357 46.41 -2.93 -11.25
C PRO A 357 44.94 -2.84 -10.81
N GLU A 358 44.29 -3.99 -10.61
CA GLU A 358 42.93 -4.03 -10.07
C GLU A 358 42.73 -5.09 -8.98
N PHE A 359 41.74 -4.87 -8.13
CA PHE A 359 41.19 -5.83 -7.18
C PHE A 359 39.69 -6.01 -7.49
N VAL A 360 39.22 -7.25 -7.50
CA VAL A 360 37.83 -7.59 -7.86
C VAL A 360 37.23 -8.48 -6.78
N ALA A 361 36.05 -8.13 -6.30
CA ALA A 361 35.27 -8.94 -5.36
C ALA A 361 33.88 -9.24 -5.97
N THR A 362 33.54 -10.50 -6.14
CA THR A 362 32.25 -10.92 -6.73
C THR A 362 31.43 -11.66 -5.68
N LEU A 363 30.16 -11.28 -5.51
CA LEU A 363 29.15 -11.92 -4.66
C LEU A 363 28.10 -12.59 -5.57
N SER A 364 27.99 -13.91 -5.50
CA SER A 364 27.02 -14.68 -6.28
C SER A 364 25.62 -14.70 -5.62
N PRO A 365 24.54 -15.01 -6.36
CA PRO A 365 23.18 -15.15 -5.80
C PRO A 365 23.07 -16.20 -4.69
N GLU A 366 23.95 -17.20 -4.68
CA GLU A 366 24.04 -18.25 -3.65
C GLU A 366 24.87 -17.80 -2.43
N GLY A 367 25.23 -16.51 -2.35
CA GLY A 367 25.99 -15.91 -1.26
C GLY A 367 27.50 -16.17 -1.29
N GLN A 368 28.05 -16.77 -2.35
CA GLN A 368 29.48 -17.06 -2.43
C GLN A 368 30.27 -15.81 -2.83
N VAL A 369 31.38 -15.55 -2.12
CA VAL A 369 32.24 -14.39 -2.37
C VAL A 369 33.60 -14.82 -2.87
N GLN A 370 34.00 -14.34 -4.04
CA GLN A 370 35.34 -14.58 -4.57
C GLN A 370 36.16 -13.28 -4.62
N LEU A 371 37.38 -13.32 -4.07
CA LEU A 371 38.29 -12.18 -4.01
C LEU A 371 39.48 -12.41 -4.95
N ARG A 372 39.67 -11.55 -5.96
CA ARG A 372 40.70 -11.64 -7.00
C ARG A 372 41.53 -10.35 -7.10
N GLY A 373 42.63 -10.39 -7.84
CA GLY A 373 43.44 -9.20 -8.15
C GLY A 373 44.58 -8.93 -7.16
N ARG A 374 44.99 -7.66 -7.02
CA ARG A 374 46.23 -7.25 -6.32
C ARG A 374 45.96 -6.56 -4.97
N LEU A 375 46.80 -6.83 -3.98
CA LEU A 375 46.78 -6.21 -2.64
C LEU A 375 48.20 -5.79 -2.22
N THR A 376 48.34 -4.73 -1.42
CA THR A 376 49.63 -4.14 -1.00
C THR A 376 50.55 -5.16 -0.30
N ASP A 377 49.97 -5.89 0.65
CA ASP A 377 50.71 -6.69 1.63
C ASP A 377 49.81 -7.75 2.28
N ASP A 378 50.42 -8.61 3.11
CA ASP A 378 49.75 -9.72 3.76
C ASP A 378 48.82 -9.30 4.92
N ALA A 379 49.00 -8.11 5.49
CA ALA A 379 48.08 -7.55 6.48
C ALA A 379 46.80 -7.05 5.81
N LEU A 380 46.88 -6.41 4.63
CA LEU A 380 45.70 -6.09 3.82
C LEU A 380 44.98 -7.36 3.35
N ARG A 381 45.70 -8.40 2.91
CA ARG A 381 45.08 -9.73 2.62
C ARG A 381 44.33 -10.25 3.85
N SER A 382 45.00 -10.30 5.00
CA SER A 382 44.42 -10.81 6.25
C SER A 382 43.19 -10.01 6.67
N ALA A 383 43.21 -8.67 6.51
CA ALA A 383 42.09 -7.79 6.80
C ALA A 383 40.92 -8.03 5.85
N ALA A 384 41.16 -8.04 4.53
CA ALA A 384 40.13 -8.25 3.51
C ALA A 384 39.46 -9.64 3.64
N GLU A 385 40.24 -10.70 3.85
CA GLU A 385 39.70 -12.05 4.12
C GLU A 385 38.90 -12.10 5.42
N SER A 386 39.39 -11.50 6.50
CA SER A 386 38.70 -11.51 7.80
C SER A 386 37.40 -10.70 7.76
N PHE A 387 37.41 -9.55 7.08
CA PHE A 387 36.23 -8.71 6.87
C PHE A 387 35.18 -9.43 6.02
N ALA A 388 35.58 -10.00 4.88
CA ALA A 388 34.68 -10.77 4.03
C ALA A 388 34.07 -11.98 4.78
N ARG A 389 34.88 -12.75 5.54
CA ARG A 389 34.37 -13.88 6.33
C ARG A 389 33.44 -13.45 7.48
N ALA A 390 33.56 -12.22 7.97
CA ALA A 390 32.67 -11.67 9.00
C ALA A 390 31.34 -11.15 8.43
N LYS A 391 31.34 -10.58 7.21
CA LYS A 391 30.13 -10.08 6.51
C LYS A 391 29.35 -11.21 5.80
N PHE A 392 30.05 -12.09 5.08
CA PHE A 392 29.47 -13.08 4.16
C PHE A 392 29.57 -14.53 4.65
N GLY A 393 30.21 -14.78 5.81
CA GLY A 393 30.37 -16.11 6.40
C GLY A 393 31.64 -16.85 5.95
N SER A 394 32.18 -17.68 6.84
CA SER A 394 33.52 -18.26 6.68
C SER A 394 33.62 -19.33 5.59
N GLY A 395 32.54 -20.05 5.29
CA GLY A 395 32.49 -21.10 4.26
C GLY A 395 32.21 -20.59 2.84
N ALA A 396 31.89 -19.30 2.68
CA ALA A 396 31.49 -18.71 1.40
C ALA A 396 32.62 -17.93 0.70
N VAL A 397 33.73 -17.64 1.39
CA VAL A 397 34.78 -16.71 0.92
C VAL A 397 35.98 -17.44 0.33
N TYR A 398 36.22 -17.23 -0.97
CA TYR A 398 37.31 -17.82 -1.76
C TYR A 398 38.37 -16.77 -2.16
N PRO A 399 39.50 -16.68 -1.44
CA PRO A 399 40.59 -15.76 -1.79
C PRO A 399 41.51 -16.31 -2.89
N ALA A 400 41.76 -15.49 -3.90
CA ALA A 400 42.66 -15.73 -5.03
C ALA A 400 43.50 -14.47 -5.33
N THR A 401 44.04 -13.83 -4.28
CA THR A 401 44.70 -12.52 -4.34
C THR A 401 46.23 -12.60 -4.42
N ARG A 402 46.82 -11.76 -5.27
CA ARG A 402 48.28 -11.59 -5.45
C ARG A 402 48.77 -10.39 -4.64
N LEU A 403 50.03 -10.41 -4.20
CA LEU A 403 50.65 -9.25 -3.55
C LEU A 403 51.37 -8.37 -4.58
N ASP A 404 51.26 -7.06 -4.42
CA ASP A 404 51.90 -6.03 -5.24
C ASP A 404 52.23 -4.81 -4.35
N PRO A 405 53.51 -4.57 -4.00
CA PRO A 405 53.89 -3.51 -3.06
C PRO A 405 53.93 -2.11 -3.69
N ASP A 406 53.81 -1.99 -5.02
CA ASP A 406 53.91 -0.71 -5.74
C ASP A 406 52.55 0.00 -5.89
N LEU A 407 51.51 -0.50 -5.20
CA LEU A 407 50.14 0.04 -5.23
C LEU A 407 49.97 1.37 -4.47
N PRO A 408 48.95 2.19 -4.81
CA PRO A 408 48.66 3.46 -4.14
C PRO A 408 48.42 3.35 -2.62
N GLY A 409 48.79 4.39 -1.87
CA GLY A 409 48.66 4.40 -0.40
C GLY A 409 47.22 4.39 0.14
N ASN A 410 46.23 4.76 -0.67
CA ASN A 410 44.79 4.68 -0.39
C ASN A 410 44.17 3.30 -0.74
N TRP A 411 44.93 2.38 -1.35
CA TRP A 411 44.45 1.05 -1.75
C TRP A 411 43.81 0.23 -0.62
N PRO A 412 44.35 0.19 0.63
CA PRO A 412 43.71 -0.53 1.73
C PRO A 412 42.29 -0.03 2.03
N THR A 413 42.09 1.30 2.00
CA THR A 413 40.79 1.94 2.24
C THR A 413 39.82 1.64 1.10
N ARG A 414 40.27 1.76 -0.16
CA ARG A 414 39.46 1.46 -1.35
C ARG A 414 38.98 0.00 -1.38
N VAL A 415 39.85 -0.95 -1.07
CA VAL A 415 39.52 -2.39 -0.98
C VAL A 415 38.49 -2.67 0.13
N LEU A 416 38.69 -2.13 1.34
CA LEU A 416 37.78 -2.40 2.46
C LEU A 416 36.43 -1.69 2.30
N ALA A 417 36.41 -0.46 1.78
CA ALA A 417 35.16 0.25 1.48
C ALA A 417 34.36 -0.44 0.37
N GLY A 418 35.02 -0.96 -0.68
CA GLY A 418 34.38 -1.77 -1.71
C GLY A 418 33.78 -3.07 -1.16
N LEU A 419 34.50 -3.78 -0.27
CA LEU A 419 33.96 -4.97 0.40
C LEU A 419 32.78 -4.66 1.33
N GLU A 420 32.76 -3.48 1.96
CA GLU A 420 31.63 -3.03 2.77
C GLU A 420 30.43 -2.65 1.89
N ALA A 421 30.64 -1.94 0.79
CA ALA A 421 29.60 -1.64 -0.20
C ALA A 421 28.99 -2.92 -0.81
N LEU A 422 29.82 -3.93 -1.10
CA LEU A 422 29.36 -5.24 -1.59
C LEU A 422 28.50 -6.00 -0.54
N SER A 423 28.55 -5.62 0.75
CA SER A 423 27.68 -6.17 1.79
C SER A 423 26.29 -5.53 1.88
N LEU A 424 25.98 -4.57 0.99
CA LEU A 424 24.68 -3.87 0.89
C LEU A 424 23.89 -4.26 -0.38
N VAL A 425 24.39 -5.25 -1.14
CA VAL A 425 23.69 -5.85 -2.29
C VAL A 425 23.49 -7.35 -2.07
N ALA A 426 22.46 -7.93 -2.68
CA ALA A 426 22.18 -9.37 -2.59
C ALA A 426 23.16 -10.19 -3.43
N ASN A 427 23.50 -9.66 -4.61
CA ASN A 427 24.52 -10.21 -5.52
C ASN A 427 25.11 -9.07 -6.37
N GLY A 428 26.38 -9.21 -6.77
CA GLY A 428 27.07 -8.14 -7.50
C GLY A 428 28.58 -8.33 -7.65
N VAL A 429 29.24 -7.27 -8.10
CA VAL A 429 30.68 -7.18 -8.24
C VAL A 429 31.18 -5.79 -7.82
N VAL A 430 32.32 -5.77 -7.13
CA VAL A 430 33.12 -4.57 -6.88
C VAL A 430 34.42 -4.67 -7.66
N VAL A 431 34.82 -3.59 -8.32
CA VAL A 431 36.09 -3.42 -9.01
C VAL A 431 36.80 -2.19 -8.43
N VAL A 432 38.02 -2.39 -7.95
CA VAL A 432 38.88 -1.34 -7.39
C VAL A 432 40.07 -1.16 -8.30
N GLN A 433 40.23 0.05 -8.84
CA GLN A 433 41.38 0.51 -9.62
C GLN A 433 42.00 1.75 -8.93
N PRO A 434 43.18 2.25 -9.37
CA PRO A 434 43.87 3.34 -8.68
C PRO A 434 43.02 4.61 -8.59
N ASP A 435 42.30 4.92 -9.67
CA ASP A 435 41.55 6.16 -9.83
C ASP A 435 40.06 5.99 -9.48
N ILE A 436 39.47 4.81 -9.73
CA ILE A 436 38.02 4.53 -9.56
C ILE A 436 37.70 3.31 -8.67
N VAL A 437 36.59 3.38 -7.92
CA VAL A 437 35.89 2.23 -7.32
C VAL A 437 34.50 2.10 -7.96
N ASP A 438 34.22 0.97 -8.62
CA ASP A 438 32.95 0.69 -9.29
C ASP A 438 32.25 -0.49 -8.59
N ILE A 439 30.96 -0.33 -8.26
CA ILE A 439 30.11 -1.38 -7.70
C ILE A 439 28.87 -1.57 -8.56
N ARG A 440 28.59 -2.82 -8.95
CA ARG A 440 27.41 -3.20 -9.74
C ARG A 440 26.68 -4.35 -9.05
N GLY A 441 25.35 -4.35 -9.04
CA GLY A 441 24.60 -5.45 -8.40
C GLY A 441 23.09 -5.29 -8.38
N ARG A 442 22.42 -6.26 -7.77
CA ARG A 442 20.99 -6.24 -7.48
C ARG A 442 20.76 -6.23 -5.96
N THR A 443 19.73 -5.53 -5.50
CA THR A 443 19.41 -5.40 -4.08
C THR A 443 17.91 -5.45 -3.81
N GLY A 444 17.53 -5.98 -2.66
CA GLY A 444 16.16 -5.95 -2.14
C GLY A 444 15.82 -4.70 -1.35
N ASP A 445 16.76 -3.77 -1.18
CA ASP A 445 16.59 -2.55 -0.40
C ASP A 445 16.53 -1.32 -1.33
N PRO A 446 15.42 -0.56 -1.36
CA PRO A 446 15.28 0.62 -2.23
C PRO A 446 16.09 1.84 -1.78
N GLU A 447 16.73 1.80 -0.59
CA GLU A 447 17.62 2.84 -0.07
C GLU A 447 19.12 2.49 -0.23
N ALA A 448 19.45 1.22 -0.51
CA ALA A 448 20.84 0.73 -0.52
C ALA A 448 21.78 1.42 -1.52
N SER A 449 21.32 1.88 -2.69
CA SER A 449 22.16 2.68 -3.60
C SER A 449 22.60 4.01 -2.95
N GLY A 450 21.68 4.63 -2.19
CA GLY A 450 21.96 5.83 -1.41
C GLY A 450 22.91 5.55 -0.24
N GLU A 451 22.72 4.44 0.47
CA GLU A 451 23.64 4.05 1.54
C GLU A 451 25.04 3.68 1.02
N ILE A 452 25.15 2.95 -0.10
CA ILE A 452 26.42 2.65 -0.76
C ILE A 452 27.13 3.95 -1.17
N SER A 453 26.41 4.91 -1.75
CA SER A 453 26.96 6.22 -2.12
C SER A 453 27.45 7.00 -0.90
N ARG A 454 26.67 7.01 0.19
CA ARG A 454 27.01 7.63 1.48
C ARG A 454 28.24 6.99 2.12
N LEU A 455 28.30 5.66 2.11
CA LEU A 455 29.42 4.86 2.63
C LEU A 455 30.71 5.14 1.86
N LEU A 456 30.69 5.06 0.52
CA LEU A 456 31.87 5.30 -0.30
C LEU A 456 32.34 6.75 -0.16
N GLY A 457 31.43 7.73 -0.13
CA GLY A 457 31.76 9.12 0.17
C GLY A 457 32.42 9.32 1.55
N GLU A 458 31.93 8.65 2.59
CA GLU A 458 32.50 8.72 3.95
C GLU A 458 33.87 8.03 4.06
N LYS A 459 34.04 6.83 3.46
CA LYS A 459 35.27 6.04 3.59
C LYS A 459 36.40 6.49 2.67
N LEU A 460 36.08 6.94 1.45
CA LEU A 460 37.07 7.38 0.45
C LEU A 460 37.31 8.89 0.53
N GLY A 461 36.27 9.66 0.84
CA GLY A 461 36.25 11.13 0.75
C GLY A 461 35.54 11.60 -0.52
N ALA A 462 34.82 12.72 -0.43
CA ALA A 462 33.94 13.23 -1.49
C ALA A 462 34.63 13.53 -2.84
N SER A 463 35.96 13.67 -2.86
CA SER A 463 36.76 13.96 -4.07
C SER A 463 37.26 12.72 -4.82
N GLU A 464 37.09 11.51 -4.28
CA GLU A 464 37.54 10.26 -4.92
C GLU A 464 36.48 9.75 -5.91
N ASN A 465 36.89 9.32 -7.12
CA ASN A 465 35.94 8.82 -8.11
C ASN A 465 35.39 7.44 -7.70
N PHE A 466 34.06 7.34 -7.67
CA PHE A 466 33.37 6.05 -7.58
C PHE A 466 32.11 6.03 -8.46
N GLN A 467 31.64 4.83 -8.79
CA GLN A 467 30.43 4.57 -9.57
C GLN A 467 29.57 3.53 -8.87
N VAL A 468 28.25 3.78 -8.83
CA VAL A 468 27.26 2.88 -8.24
C VAL A 468 26.27 2.49 -9.34
N ASN A 469 26.15 1.20 -9.61
CA ASN A 469 25.32 0.63 -10.66
C ASN A 469 24.44 -0.47 -10.04
N VAL A 470 23.62 -0.08 -9.05
CA VAL A 470 22.84 -1.00 -8.22
C VAL A 470 21.36 -0.88 -8.52
N THR A 471 20.73 -1.99 -8.91
CA THR A 471 19.30 -2.05 -9.27
C THR A 471 18.48 -2.62 -8.12
N TYR A 472 17.40 -1.93 -7.74
CA TYR A 472 16.39 -2.49 -6.84
C TYR A 472 15.56 -3.57 -7.55
N GLU A 473 15.42 -4.74 -6.93
CA GLU A 473 14.54 -5.81 -7.40
C GLU A 473 13.58 -6.22 -6.28
N GLU A 474 12.27 -6.06 -6.51
CA GLU A 474 11.23 -6.29 -5.49
C GLU A 474 11.19 -7.75 -5.00
N SER A 475 11.57 -8.70 -5.85
CA SER A 475 11.68 -10.13 -5.51
C SER A 475 12.70 -10.42 -4.39
N LEU A 476 13.70 -9.56 -4.24
CA LEU A 476 14.79 -9.70 -3.26
C LEU A 476 14.49 -8.99 -1.93
N ASN A 477 13.38 -8.25 -1.83
CA ASN A 477 13.11 -7.38 -0.69
C ASN A 477 12.75 -8.17 0.59
N PRO A 478 13.62 -8.19 1.62
CA PRO A 478 13.41 -9.02 2.82
C PRO A 478 12.17 -8.57 3.61
N THR A 479 11.78 -7.30 3.51
CA THR A 479 10.62 -6.72 4.20
C THR A 479 9.30 -7.33 3.73
N LEU A 480 9.23 -7.75 2.47
CA LEU A 480 8.02 -8.32 1.88
C LEU A 480 7.73 -9.75 2.38
N ASN A 481 8.74 -10.46 2.89
CA ASN A 481 8.63 -11.86 3.36
C ASN A 481 8.04 -12.79 2.27
N LEU A 482 8.39 -12.56 1.00
CA LEU A 482 8.05 -13.48 -0.09
C LEU A 482 8.75 -14.83 0.16
N PRO A 483 8.06 -15.98 0.00
CA PRO A 483 8.72 -17.28 0.04
C PRO A 483 9.67 -17.40 -1.16
N SER A 484 10.81 -18.06 -0.96
CA SER A 484 11.74 -18.35 -2.04
C SER A 484 11.09 -19.23 -3.12
N PRO A 485 11.64 -19.33 -4.34
CA PRO A 485 11.14 -20.23 -5.38
C PRO A 485 10.93 -21.67 -4.88
N GLU A 486 11.88 -22.21 -4.10
CA GLU A 486 11.81 -23.56 -3.54
C GLU A 486 10.72 -23.67 -2.48
N GLN A 487 10.60 -22.67 -1.60
CA GLN A 487 9.58 -22.62 -0.56
C GLN A 487 8.17 -22.51 -1.15
N CYS A 488 8.00 -21.68 -2.19
CA CYS A 488 6.73 -21.56 -2.95
C CYS A 488 6.30 -22.92 -3.54
N ALA A 489 7.22 -23.60 -4.22
CA ALA A 489 6.95 -24.93 -4.77
C ALA A 489 6.69 -25.97 -3.67
N ALA A 490 7.40 -25.91 -2.54
CA ALA A 490 7.20 -26.79 -1.40
C ALA A 490 5.81 -26.60 -0.76
N ASP A 491 5.36 -25.36 -0.54
CA ASP A 491 4.07 -25.05 0.07
C ASP A 491 2.89 -25.46 -0.84
N ILE A 492 3.01 -25.26 -2.16
CA ILE A 492 2.03 -25.75 -3.15
C ILE A 492 1.94 -27.29 -3.11
N ASN A 493 3.07 -27.98 -3.10
CA ASN A 493 3.08 -29.45 -3.02
C ASN A 493 2.60 -29.98 -1.65
N ALA A 494 2.81 -29.23 -0.56
CA ALA A 494 2.27 -29.58 0.76
C ALA A 494 0.74 -29.53 0.79
N VAL A 495 0.12 -28.53 0.14
CA VAL A 495 -1.34 -28.48 -0.06
C VAL A 495 -1.84 -29.66 -0.90
N LEU A 496 -1.12 -30.02 -1.97
CA LEU A 496 -1.46 -31.18 -2.82
C LEU A 496 -1.31 -32.52 -2.08
N ALA A 497 -0.39 -32.62 -1.12
CA ALA A 497 -0.22 -33.78 -0.24
C ALA A 497 -1.31 -33.88 0.84
N GLU A 498 -1.81 -32.75 1.37
CA GLU A 498 -2.97 -32.72 2.28
C GLU A 498 -4.28 -33.11 1.55
N LYS A 499 -4.51 -32.52 0.37
CA LYS A 499 -5.73 -32.72 -0.42
C LYS A 499 -5.42 -32.60 -1.92
N LYS A 500 -5.47 -33.71 -2.64
CA LYS A 500 -5.23 -33.75 -4.10
C LYS A 500 -6.30 -33.01 -4.90
N ILE A 501 -5.93 -32.59 -6.11
CA ILE A 501 -6.88 -32.20 -7.16
C ILE A 501 -7.47 -33.47 -7.78
N THR A 502 -8.77 -33.70 -7.58
CA THR A 502 -9.49 -34.84 -8.18
C THR A 502 -10.14 -34.45 -9.51
N PHE A 503 -10.27 -35.43 -10.40
CA PHE A 503 -10.80 -35.28 -11.75
C PHE A 503 -11.85 -36.36 -12.04
N ALA A 504 -12.87 -36.03 -12.81
CA ALA A 504 -13.89 -37.00 -13.20
C ALA A 504 -13.28 -38.22 -13.95
N PRO A 505 -13.84 -39.44 -13.80
CA PRO A 505 -13.28 -40.66 -14.40
C PRO A 505 -13.03 -40.55 -15.91
N GLY A 506 -11.81 -40.90 -16.34
CA GLY A 506 -11.40 -40.80 -17.75
C GLY A 506 -11.33 -39.37 -18.31
N SER A 507 -11.38 -38.34 -17.46
CA SER A 507 -11.47 -36.94 -17.86
C SER A 507 -10.38 -36.06 -17.21
N ALA A 508 -10.20 -34.87 -17.80
CA ALA A 508 -9.45 -33.76 -17.24
C ALA A 508 -10.34 -32.69 -16.58
N ASN A 509 -11.67 -32.91 -16.52
CA ASN A 509 -12.56 -32.00 -15.80
C ASN A 509 -12.34 -32.11 -14.28
N ILE A 510 -11.93 -31.01 -13.65
CA ILE A 510 -11.67 -30.91 -12.20
C ILE A 510 -13.01 -30.99 -11.45
N GLU A 511 -13.05 -31.77 -10.36
CA GLU A 511 -14.25 -31.91 -9.55
C GLU A 511 -14.47 -30.71 -8.62
N ALA A 512 -15.73 -30.39 -8.29
CA ALA A 512 -16.07 -29.31 -7.37
C ALA A 512 -15.48 -29.50 -5.96
N SER A 513 -15.24 -30.75 -5.54
CA SER A 513 -14.52 -31.14 -4.32
C SER A 513 -13.08 -30.63 -4.28
N ALA A 514 -12.44 -30.41 -5.42
CA ALA A 514 -11.07 -29.91 -5.54
C ALA A 514 -10.98 -28.38 -5.64
N ALA A 515 -12.11 -27.65 -5.68
CA ALA A 515 -12.12 -26.19 -5.81
C ALA A 515 -11.32 -25.51 -4.70
N ASP A 516 -11.55 -25.86 -3.43
CA ASP A 516 -10.80 -25.28 -2.29
C ASP A 516 -9.29 -25.53 -2.37
N THR A 517 -8.86 -26.63 -3.03
CA THR A 517 -7.45 -26.95 -3.22
C THR A 517 -6.82 -26.02 -4.25
N VAL A 518 -7.48 -25.79 -5.38
CA VAL A 518 -7.02 -24.82 -6.39
C VAL A 518 -7.12 -23.38 -5.84
N ASP A 519 -8.07 -23.08 -4.96
CA ASP A 519 -8.15 -21.81 -4.23
C ASP A 519 -6.98 -21.63 -3.25
N LYS A 520 -6.63 -22.65 -2.45
CA LYS A 520 -5.43 -22.64 -1.58
C LYS A 520 -4.14 -22.42 -2.40
N ILE A 521 -3.96 -23.17 -3.49
CA ILE A 521 -2.78 -23.05 -4.36
C ILE A 521 -2.71 -21.63 -4.97
N ALA A 522 -3.82 -21.12 -5.49
CA ALA A 522 -3.88 -19.75 -6.02
C ALA A 522 -3.58 -18.68 -4.96
N GLU A 523 -3.95 -18.89 -3.69
CA GLU A 523 -3.60 -17.95 -2.62
C GLU A 523 -2.10 -17.97 -2.28
N ILE A 524 -1.45 -19.15 -2.28
CA ILE A 524 0.01 -19.25 -2.15
C ILE A 524 0.71 -18.57 -3.35
N MET A 525 0.24 -18.82 -4.57
CA MET A 525 0.81 -18.24 -5.80
C MET A 525 0.60 -16.71 -5.94
N ARG A 526 -0.21 -16.08 -5.07
CA ARG A 526 -0.27 -14.59 -4.95
C ARG A 526 0.78 -14.03 -3.98
N GLN A 527 1.35 -14.88 -3.14
CA GLN A 527 2.31 -14.51 -2.09
C GLN A 527 3.75 -14.82 -2.51
N CYS A 528 3.95 -15.75 -3.46
CA CYS A 528 5.23 -15.93 -4.15
C CYS A 528 5.57 -14.76 -5.09
N SER A 529 6.86 -14.60 -5.38
CA SER A 529 7.35 -13.82 -6.53
C SER A 529 7.00 -14.51 -7.87
N ASP A 530 7.46 -13.95 -9.00
CA ASP A 530 7.16 -14.48 -10.35
C ASP A 530 7.97 -15.75 -10.68
N VAL A 531 7.65 -16.85 -9.99
CA VAL A 531 8.40 -18.11 -10.01
C VAL A 531 8.03 -18.97 -11.22
N ARG A 532 9.03 -19.38 -12.01
CA ARG A 532 8.85 -20.32 -13.14
C ARG A 532 8.69 -21.77 -12.68
N MET A 533 7.55 -22.37 -13.01
CA MET A 533 7.19 -23.73 -12.60
C MET A 533 6.57 -24.57 -13.73
N GLU A 534 6.74 -25.88 -13.61
CA GLU A 534 6.02 -26.90 -14.37
C GLU A 534 4.91 -27.53 -13.52
N ILE A 535 3.70 -27.60 -14.08
CA ILE A 535 2.59 -28.39 -13.57
C ILE A 535 2.70 -29.79 -14.20
N ALA A 536 3.29 -30.72 -13.44
CA ALA A 536 3.57 -32.08 -13.89
C ALA A 536 2.38 -33.01 -13.58
N GLY A 537 1.76 -33.58 -14.61
CA GLY A 537 0.62 -34.49 -14.51
C GLY A 537 0.98 -35.96 -14.67
N PHE A 538 0.39 -36.82 -13.84
CA PHE A 538 0.62 -38.28 -13.86
C PHE A 538 -0.69 -39.09 -13.81
N THR A 539 -0.65 -40.32 -14.33
CA THR A 539 -1.72 -41.32 -14.26
C THR A 539 -1.25 -42.62 -13.60
N ASP A 540 -2.19 -43.53 -13.38
CA ASP A 540 -1.85 -44.93 -13.14
C ASP A 540 -1.57 -45.66 -14.47
N SER A 541 -1.16 -46.92 -14.40
CA SER A 541 -0.97 -47.79 -15.57
C SER A 541 -2.28 -48.48 -16.03
N GLN A 542 -3.42 -47.78 -16.01
CA GLN A 542 -4.72 -48.32 -16.44
C GLN A 542 -5.20 -47.69 -17.75
N GLY A 543 -4.55 -48.05 -18.86
CA GLY A 543 -4.96 -47.57 -20.17
C GLY A 543 -4.15 -48.17 -21.32
N ARG A 544 -3.93 -47.35 -22.34
CA ARG A 544 -2.75 -47.43 -23.20
C ARG A 544 -1.90 -46.20 -22.90
N GLU A 545 -0.59 -46.39 -22.96
CA GLU A 545 0.44 -45.37 -22.79
C GLU A 545 0.09 -44.03 -23.47
N GLU A 546 -0.32 -44.04 -24.75
CA GLU A 546 -0.63 -42.81 -25.49
C GLU A 546 -1.89 -42.09 -24.98
N MET A 547 -2.87 -42.86 -24.46
CA MET A 547 -4.08 -42.29 -23.86
C MET A 547 -3.83 -41.76 -22.45
N ASN A 548 -2.93 -42.39 -21.70
CA ASN A 548 -2.52 -41.97 -20.37
C ASN A 548 -1.65 -40.71 -20.42
N LEU A 549 -0.71 -40.66 -21.37
CA LEU A 549 0.06 -39.45 -21.69
C LEU A 549 -0.88 -38.28 -22.05
N ALA A 550 -1.78 -38.47 -23.01
CA ALA A 550 -2.76 -37.46 -23.39
C ALA A 550 -3.69 -37.03 -22.22
N LEU A 551 -4.14 -37.97 -21.38
CA LEU A 551 -4.96 -37.66 -20.21
C LEU A 551 -4.18 -36.83 -19.17
N SER A 552 -2.92 -37.16 -18.92
CA SER A 552 -2.06 -36.44 -17.99
C SER A 552 -1.78 -35.00 -18.45
N GLN A 553 -1.49 -34.79 -19.74
CA GLN A 553 -1.30 -33.47 -20.34
C GLN A 553 -2.56 -32.60 -20.23
N ASN A 554 -3.72 -33.17 -20.56
CA ASN A 554 -5.00 -32.45 -20.45
C ASN A 554 -5.33 -32.08 -18.99
N ARG A 555 -4.94 -32.91 -18.01
CA ARG A 555 -5.11 -32.62 -16.58
C ARG A 555 -4.21 -31.48 -16.09
N ALA A 556 -2.94 -31.47 -16.48
CA ALA A 556 -2.05 -30.35 -16.20
C ALA A 556 -2.58 -29.04 -16.81
N GLN A 557 -3.03 -29.07 -18.07
CA GLN A 557 -3.64 -27.92 -18.75
C GLN A 557 -4.93 -27.44 -18.10
N ALA A 558 -5.74 -28.36 -17.54
CA ALA A 558 -6.94 -28.00 -16.79
C ALA A 558 -6.63 -27.27 -15.48
N VAL A 559 -5.58 -27.68 -14.76
CA VAL A 559 -5.10 -26.95 -13.56
C VAL A 559 -4.56 -25.57 -13.93
N LEU A 560 -3.74 -25.47 -14.98
CA LEU A 560 -3.25 -24.20 -15.52
C LEU A 560 -4.40 -23.22 -15.83
N SER A 561 -5.44 -23.72 -16.51
CA SER A 561 -6.65 -22.96 -16.85
C SER A 561 -7.47 -22.57 -15.60
N ALA A 562 -7.51 -23.44 -14.59
CA ALA A 562 -8.20 -23.17 -13.32
C ALA A 562 -7.46 -22.13 -12.46
N LEU A 563 -6.13 -22.00 -12.57
CA LEU A 563 -5.33 -20.93 -11.96
C LEU A 563 -5.50 -19.61 -12.73
N LEU A 564 -5.51 -19.64 -14.07
CA LEU A 564 -5.78 -18.47 -14.91
C LEU A 564 -7.13 -17.82 -14.57
N SER A 565 -8.20 -18.63 -14.39
CA SER A 565 -9.52 -18.12 -13.98
C SER A 565 -9.55 -17.48 -12.57
N ARG A 566 -8.53 -17.75 -11.74
CA ARG A 566 -8.32 -17.15 -10.40
C ARG A 566 -7.42 -15.90 -10.43
N ARG A 567 -7.08 -15.43 -11.63
CA ARG A 567 -6.17 -14.30 -11.92
C ARG A 567 -4.74 -14.53 -11.43
N ILE A 568 -4.27 -15.78 -11.47
CA ILE A 568 -2.84 -16.09 -11.31
C ILE A 568 -2.15 -15.84 -12.66
N LEU A 569 -0.96 -15.25 -12.62
CA LEU A 569 -0.14 -15.05 -13.82
C LEU A 569 0.37 -16.40 -14.31
N THR A 570 0.02 -16.79 -15.54
CA THR A 570 0.36 -18.11 -16.10
C THR A 570 1.46 -18.06 -17.16
N SER A 571 2.08 -16.91 -17.43
CA SER A 571 3.21 -16.78 -18.37
C SER A 571 4.41 -17.64 -17.95
N ASN A 572 4.60 -17.78 -16.64
CA ASN A 572 5.72 -18.51 -16.03
C ASN A 572 5.35 -19.95 -15.64
N LEU A 573 4.22 -20.47 -16.14
CA LEU A 573 3.72 -21.81 -15.81
C LEU A 573 3.65 -22.71 -17.04
N SER A 574 4.49 -23.75 -17.08
CA SER A 574 4.40 -24.85 -18.02
C SER A 574 3.37 -25.89 -17.55
N ALA A 575 2.80 -26.65 -18.47
CA ALA A 575 1.94 -27.80 -18.17
C ALA A 575 2.41 -29.02 -18.97
N VAL A 576 2.84 -30.08 -18.28
CA VAL A 576 3.47 -31.26 -18.90
C VAL A 576 2.83 -32.54 -18.37
N GLY A 577 2.40 -33.41 -19.29
CA GLY A 577 1.94 -34.76 -18.98
C GLY A 577 3.04 -35.80 -19.12
N TYR A 578 3.20 -36.65 -18.10
CA TYR A 578 4.16 -37.76 -18.05
C TYR A 578 3.50 -39.15 -18.13
N GLY A 579 2.17 -39.20 -18.28
CA GLY A 579 1.40 -40.45 -18.31
C GLY A 579 1.70 -41.35 -17.12
N GLU A 580 2.02 -42.61 -17.40
CA GLU A 580 2.33 -43.65 -16.41
C GLU A 580 3.84 -43.90 -16.19
N GLU A 581 4.71 -43.13 -16.84
CA GLU A 581 6.17 -43.38 -16.89
C GLU A 581 6.87 -43.21 -15.52
N SER A 582 6.30 -42.43 -14.61
CA SER A 582 6.87 -42.12 -13.29
C SER A 582 5.89 -42.44 -12.13
N PRO A 583 5.69 -43.74 -11.82
CA PRO A 583 4.90 -44.17 -10.68
C PRO A 583 5.66 -44.01 -9.37
N ILE A 584 4.98 -43.53 -8.33
CA ILE A 584 5.48 -43.42 -6.95
C ILE A 584 5.02 -44.57 -6.04
N ALA A 585 4.07 -45.40 -6.51
CA ALA A 585 3.51 -46.53 -5.77
C ALA A 585 3.12 -47.69 -6.70
N ASP A 586 2.84 -48.87 -6.12
CA ASP A 586 2.50 -50.08 -6.88
C ASP A 586 1.13 -49.99 -7.56
N ASN A 587 1.15 -49.89 -8.90
CA ASN A 587 -0.02 -49.93 -9.79
C ASN A 587 -0.83 -51.24 -9.69
N GLY A 588 -0.33 -52.31 -9.05
CA GLY A 588 -1.10 -53.51 -8.71
C GLY A 588 -2.23 -53.24 -7.71
N THR A 589 -2.03 -52.29 -6.78
CA THR A 589 -3.01 -51.92 -5.73
C THR A 589 -3.87 -50.73 -6.15
N GLU A 590 -5.12 -50.62 -5.64
CA GLU A 590 -5.92 -49.41 -5.91
C GLU A 590 -5.34 -48.19 -5.20
N ASP A 591 -4.88 -48.34 -3.96
CA ASP A 591 -4.24 -47.27 -3.19
C ASP A 591 -2.99 -46.73 -3.91
N GLY A 592 -2.19 -47.61 -4.53
CA GLY A 592 -1.02 -47.23 -5.32
C GLY A 592 -1.37 -46.62 -6.68
N ARG A 593 -2.41 -47.09 -7.37
CA ARG A 593 -2.95 -46.41 -8.56
C ARG A 593 -3.43 -45.00 -8.22
N GLU A 594 -4.19 -44.85 -7.13
CA GLU A 594 -4.67 -43.55 -6.67
C GLU A 594 -3.52 -42.65 -6.20
N ALA A 595 -2.43 -43.19 -5.63
CA ALA A 595 -1.20 -42.45 -5.38
C ALA A 595 -0.53 -41.94 -6.67
N ASN A 596 -0.48 -42.76 -7.72
CA ASN A 596 0.13 -42.40 -9.01
C ASN A 596 -0.66 -41.32 -9.77
N ARG A 597 -2.00 -41.35 -9.68
CA ARG A 597 -2.91 -40.28 -10.17
C ARG A 597 -2.67 -38.98 -9.36
N ARG A 598 -1.81 -38.08 -9.85
CA ARG A 598 -1.43 -36.85 -9.14
C ARG A 598 -1.02 -35.70 -10.06
N ILE A 599 -0.95 -34.51 -9.46
CA ILE A 599 -0.31 -33.31 -10.01
C ILE A 599 0.85 -32.96 -9.06
N GLU A 600 1.99 -32.57 -9.59
CA GLU A 600 3.13 -31.99 -8.85
C GLU A 600 3.43 -30.59 -9.43
N PHE A 601 3.99 -29.70 -8.61
CA PHE A 601 4.59 -28.45 -9.08
C PHE A 601 6.12 -28.56 -8.96
N ARG A 602 6.84 -28.22 -10.02
CA ARG A 602 8.31 -28.35 -10.09
C ARG A 602 8.92 -27.03 -10.53
N LEU A 603 10.07 -26.66 -9.98
CA LEU A 603 10.82 -25.50 -10.48
C LEU A 603 11.43 -25.81 -11.85
N LEU A 604 11.45 -24.79 -12.71
CA LEU A 604 12.17 -24.84 -13.98
C LEU A 604 13.51 -24.10 -13.83
N GLU A 605 14.58 -24.85 -13.56
CA GLU A 605 15.95 -24.31 -13.49
C GLU A 605 16.40 -23.81 -14.87
N GLY A 606 16.50 -22.50 -15.05
CA GLY A 606 17.04 -21.87 -16.26
C GLY A 606 16.79 -20.38 -16.30
N VAL A 607 17.87 -19.59 -16.45
CA VAL A 607 17.92 -18.11 -16.53
C VAL A 607 17.05 -17.35 -15.52
N SER A 608 17.72 -16.74 -14.53
CA SER A 608 17.23 -15.54 -13.83
C SER A 608 16.68 -14.50 -14.80
N SER A 609 15.71 -13.69 -14.38
CA SER A 609 15.02 -12.73 -15.25
C SER A 609 15.99 -11.66 -15.80
N ASP A 610 16.45 -11.91 -17.03
CA ASP A 610 17.28 -11.06 -17.85
C ASP A 610 16.40 -10.59 -19.03
N ASN A 611 15.64 -9.52 -18.80
CA ASN A 611 14.78 -8.91 -19.82
C ASN A 611 15.66 -8.16 -20.82
N THR A 612 16.30 -8.91 -21.72
CA THR A 612 16.76 -8.36 -23.00
C THR A 612 15.56 -8.28 -23.92
N ASP A 613 15.29 -7.09 -24.47
CA ASP A 613 14.23 -6.88 -25.45
C ASP A 613 14.44 -7.78 -26.68
N VAL A 614 13.40 -8.52 -27.06
CA VAL A 614 13.38 -9.32 -28.29
C VAL A 614 12.36 -8.71 -29.24
N ASP A 615 12.87 -8.05 -30.29
CA ASP A 615 12.06 -7.48 -31.36
C ASP A 615 11.12 -8.52 -31.99
N ASP A 616 9.84 -8.16 -32.18
CA ASP A 616 8.87 -8.97 -32.93
C ASP A 616 9.17 -8.91 -34.44
N ALA A 617 10.01 -9.85 -34.88
CA ALA A 617 10.29 -10.13 -36.29
C ALA A 617 9.77 -11.54 -36.66
N GLY A 618 8.45 -11.69 -36.70
CA GLY A 618 7.79 -12.97 -36.99
C GLY A 618 8.15 -13.62 -38.34
N VAL A 619 8.06 -14.96 -38.39
CA VAL A 619 8.27 -15.77 -39.60
C VAL A 619 7.15 -16.82 -39.74
N ASP A 620 6.39 -16.76 -40.83
CA ASP A 620 5.47 -17.81 -41.26
C ASP A 620 6.24 -19.09 -41.65
N ALA A 621 5.73 -20.25 -41.22
CA ALA A 621 6.15 -21.58 -41.70
C ALA A 621 4.93 -22.53 -41.81
N PRO A 622 4.93 -23.48 -42.76
CA PRO A 622 3.73 -23.65 -43.60
C PRO A 622 2.94 -24.95 -43.38
N VAL A 623 1.71 -24.98 -43.92
CA VAL A 623 0.90 -26.20 -44.09
C VAL A 623 0.32 -26.26 -45.52
N GLU A 624 0.69 -27.29 -46.28
CA GLU A 624 0.08 -27.67 -47.57
C GLU A 624 -0.65 -29.03 -47.45
N GLY A 625 -1.60 -29.30 -48.37
CA GLY A 625 -2.26 -30.61 -48.54
C GLY A 625 -3.57 -30.76 -47.75
N ASP A 626 -4.69 -30.22 -48.22
CA ASP A 626 -5.57 -30.74 -49.29
C ASP A 626 -6.30 -32.06 -48.96
N THR A 627 -7.63 -31.99 -48.83
CA THR A 627 -8.49 -32.86 -49.65
C THR A 627 -9.89 -32.25 -49.87
N THR A 628 -10.27 -32.12 -51.14
CA THR A 628 -11.64 -31.83 -51.65
C THR A 628 -12.70 -32.86 -51.16
N GLN A 629 -14.03 -32.70 -51.31
CA GLN A 629 -14.81 -32.13 -52.44
C GLN A 629 -16.32 -31.97 -52.13
N ALA A 630 -17.06 -31.26 -53.02
CA ALA A 630 -18.52 -31.32 -53.28
C ALA A 630 -19.51 -30.82 -52.19
N GLU A 631 -20.71 -30.29 -52.49
CA GLU A 631 -21.39 -29.81 -53.72
C GLU A 631 -22.43 -28.74 -53.27
N ALA A 632 -22.44 -27.51 -53.82
CA ALA A 632 -23.23 -27.07 -54.98
C ALA A 632 -24.78 -27.11 -54.81
N ASP A 633 -25.43 -25.94 -54.70
CA ASP A 633 -26.56 -25.59 -55.60
C ASP A 633 -26.94 -24.08 -55.58
N ALA A 634 -27.50 -23.59 -56.68
CA ALA A 634 -28.18 -22.30 -56.82
C ALA A 634 -28.96 -22.24 -58.15
N PRO A 635 -30.14 -21.61 -58.19
CA PRO A 635 -30.37 -20.60 -59.24
C PRO A 635 -31.22 -19.38 -58.84
N SER A 636 -31.28 -18.42 -59.76
CA SER A 636 -31.91 -17.09 -59.65
C SER A 636 -33.25 -16.96 -60.38
N ASP A 637 -34.10 -16.02 -59.93
CA ASP A 637 -35.02 -15.19 -60.75
C ASP A 637 -35.56 -14.03 -59.86
N ASP A 638 -36.15 -12.91 -60.32
CA ASP A 638 -36.69 -12.52 -61.64
C ASP A 638 -36.61 -10.98 -61.84
N SER A 639 -36.64 -10.55 -63.11
CA SER A 639 -37.24 -9.30 -63.64
C SER A 639 -36.64 -7.91 -63.36
N ALA A 640 -36.99 -6.97 -64.24
CA ALA A 640 -36.38 -5.64 -64.38
C ALA A 640 -37.33 -4.58 -64.99
N THR A 641 -36.82 -3.34 -65.15
CA THR A 641 -37.30 -2.22 -65.99
C THR A 641 -38.51 -1.36 -65.49
N PRO A 642 -38.64 -0.08 -65.95
CA PRO A 642 -39.31 0.99 -65.18
C PRO A 642 -40.41 1.76 -65.97
N SER A 643 -40.97 2.87 -65.41
CA SER A 643 -41.02 4.22 -66.05
C SER A 643 -41.97 5.27 -65.39
N THR A 644 -41.45 6.50 -65.21
CA THR A 644 -42.07 7.85 -65.46
C THR A 644 -43.39 8.37 -64.82
N THR A 645 -43.35 9.66 -64.41
CA THR A 645 -44.41 10.74 -64.49
C THR A 645 -45.68 10.65 -63.60
N ASP A 646 -46.28 11.72 -63.03
CA ASP A 646 -45.90 13.17 -62.86
C ASP A 646 -46.76 13.83 -61.70
N PRO A 647 -47.18 15.12 -61.67
CA PRO A 647 -46.68 16.20 -60.77
C PRO A 647 -47.72 16.81 -59.76
N ASP A 648 -47.34 17.86 -59.00
CA ASP A 648 -47.90 19.25 -59.06
C ASP A 648 -47.43 20.21 -57.90
N ALA A 649 -47.34 21.53 -58.19
CA ALA A 649 -47.29 22.77 -57.35
C ALA A 649 -46.30 22.89 -56.13
N THR A 650 -45.73 24.06 -55.72
CA THR A 650 -45.96 25.51 -56.03
C THR A 650 -44.64 26.34 -55.86
N ALA A 651 -44.63 27.63 -56.23
CA ALA A 651 -43.51 28.61 -56.10
C ALA A 651 -43.41 29.26 -54.66
N GLU A 652 -42.54 30.23 -54.28
CA GLU A 652 -41.73 31.25 -55.00
C GLU A 652 -40.53 31.77 -54.12
N GLU A 653 -39.70 32.70 -54.62
CA GLU A 653 -38.46 33.30 -54.02
C GLU A 653 -38.68 34.80 -53.58
N PRO A 654 -37.73 35.69 -53.14
CA PRO A 654 -36.29 35.60 -52.79
C PRO A 654 -35.76 36.45 -51.54
N ALA A 655 -34.46 36.30 -51.24
CA ALA A 655 -33.40 37.28 -50.79
C ALA A 655 -33.53 38.40 -49.68
N ALA A 656 -32.48 38.43 -48.83
CA ALA A 656 -31.67 39.59 -48.32
C ALA A 656 -32.00 40.46 -47.05
N GLU A 657 -30.96 40.63 -46.21
CA GLU A 657 -30.60 41.69 -45.21
C GLU A 657 -31.52 42.05 -44.00
N ALA A 658 -30.95 42.77 -43.02
CA ALA A 658 -31.48 43.02 -41.65
C ALA A 658 -32.00 44.47 -41.42
N PRO A 659 -32.74 44.80 -40.32
CA PRO A 659 -32.12 45.17 -39.03
C PRO A 659 -32.96 44.79 -37.76
N ALA A 660 -32.95 45.57 -36.67
CA ALA A 660 -33.36 45.17 -35.29
C ALA A 660 -34.38 46.12 -34.59
N ALA A 661 -35.06 45.66 -33.50
CA ALA A 661 -35.38 46.36 -32.22
C ALA A 661 -36.49 45.70 -31.33
N ASP A 662 -36.38 45.88 -30.00
CA ASP A 662 -37.37 45.84 -28.88
C ASP A 662 -38.39 44.68 -28.64
N ALA A 663 -38.13 43.88 -27.57
CA ALA A 663 -38.78 43.85 -26.22
C ALA A 663 -40.33 43.85 -26.04
N PRO A 664 -40.90 43.52 -24.83
CA PRO A 664 -40.51 42.66 -23.67
C PRO A 664 -41.68 41.64 -23.32
N PRO A 665 -42.00 41.13 -22.09
CA PRO A 665 -41.38 41.20 -20.74
C PRO A 665 -41.35 39.89 -19.89
N GLU A 666 -40.84 40.01 -18.64
CA GLU A 666 -41.17 39.25 -17.39
C GLU A 666 -41.06 37.69 -17.36
N ASP A 667 -40.48 37.02 -16.36
CA ASP A 667 -39.57 37.36 -15.23
C ASP A 667 -38.90 36.02 -14.75
N ALA A 668 -38.13 35.79 -13.67
CA ALA A 668 -37.75 36.52 -12.45
C ALA A 668 -36.37 35.96 -11.96
N THR A 669 -35.39 36.74 -11.47
CA THR A 669 -35.12 37.25 -10.08
C THR A 669 -34.83 36.17 -9.01
N GLU A 670 -33.87 36.30 -8.06
CA GLU A 670 -32.80 37.29 -7.74
C GLU A 670 -31.90 36.71 -6.59
N ASN A 671 -30.76 37.27 -6.13
CA ASN A 671 -29.72 38.17 -6.67
C ASN A 671 -28.42 37.98 -5.84
N ALA A 672 -27.28 38.50 -6.31
CA ALA A 672 -26.12 38.80 -5.48
C ALA A 672 -25.30 39.96 -6.06
N SER A 673 -25.04 41.02 -5.27
CA SER A 673 -24.09 42.09 -5.65
C SER A 673 -23.61 42.88 -4.43
N ALA A 674 -22.49 43.58 -4.60
CA ALA A 674 -21.91 44.55 -3.66
C ALA A 674 -21.63 45.88 -4.37
N ALA A 675 -21.51 46.97 -3.61
CA ALA A 675 -20.91 48.24 -4.05
C ALA A 675 -20.47 49.08 -2.84
N GLU A 676 -19.51 49.98 -3.06
CA GLU A 676 -18.91 50.87 -2.06
C GLU A 676 -19.68 52.19 -1.88
N GLU A 677 -19.61 52.81 -0.69
CA GLU A 677 -18.90 54.11 -0.49
C GLU A 677 -18.83 54.48 1.02
N THR A 678 -18.02 55.50 1.35
CA THR A 678 -17.74 56.03 2.71
C THR A 678 -17.91 57.58 2.69
N PRO A 679 -17.75 58.40 3.78
CA PRO A 679 -17.22 58.16 5.14
C PRO A 679 -17.98 58.92 6.29
N GLU A 680 -17.26 59.34 7.34
CA GLU A 680 -17.57 60.36 8.39
C GLU A 680 -18.24 59.98 9.75
N THR A 681 -17.39 59.58 10.71
CA THR A 681 -17.12 60.25 12.02
C THR A 681 -18.20 60.68 13.05
N VAL A 682 -17.99 60.23 14.30
CA VAL A 682 -17.81 61.02 15.58
C VAL A 682 -18.95 61.17 16.64
N VAL A 683 -18.49 61.26 17.91
CA VAL A 683 -19.11 61.45 19.27
C VAL A 683 -19.93 60.34 19.96
N ALA A 684 -19.66 60.17 21.26
CA ALA A 684 -20.54 59.59 22.31
C ALA A 684 -21.39 60.70 22.99
N PRO A 685 -22.23 60.45 24.03
CA PRO A 685 -21.72 60.53 25.43
C PRO A 685 -22.53 59.79 26.54
N THR A 686 -22.03 59.81 27.79
CA THR A 686 -22.75 59.61 29.10
C THR A 686 -23.47 58.26 29.36
N GLY A 687 -23.66 57.79 30.60
CA GLY A 687 -23.30 58.29 31.94
C GLY A 687 -24.36 57.88 33.01
N GLU A 688 -24.17 58.00 34.33
CA GLU A 688 -22.97 58.23 35.17
C GLU A 688 -23.38 58.11 36.67
N ASP A 689 -22.99 57.06 37.43
CA ASP A 689 -23.27 56.97 38.89
C ASP A 689 -22.30 56.07 39.70
N ALA A 690 -22.17 56.32 41.01
CA ALA A 690 -21.13 55.79 41.93
C ALA A 690 -21.70 55.61 43.38
N PRO A 691 -21.00 55.66 44.56
CA PRO A 691 -19.55 55.80 44.88
C PRO A 691 -19.01 55.01 46.12
N VAL A 692 -17.73 55.28 46.49
CA VAL A 692 -17.04 55.03 47.80
C VAL A 692 -16.66 53.56 48.15
N ALA A 693 -15.58 53.21 48.88
CA ALA A 693 -14.12 53.51 48.96
C ALA A 693 -13.55 52.63 50.14
N SER A 694 -12.30 52.55 50.60
CA SER A 694 -10.99 53.25 50.41
C SER A 694 -9.84 52.28 50.80
N GLY A 695 -8.56 52.59 50.49
CA GLY A 695 -7.40 52.06 51.25
C GLY A 695 -6.09 51.88 50.47
N GLU A 696 -5.01 52.55 50.91
CA GLU A 696 -3.65 52.38 50.38
C GLU A 696 -2.89 51.18 50.98
N ASN A 697 -2.03 50.49 50.18
CA ASN A 697 -0.55 50.56 50.30
C ASN A 697 0.22 49.47 49.51
N ALA A 698 1.49 49.79 49.25
CA ALA A 698 2.62 48.91 48.93
C ALA A 698 3.87 49.49 49.68
N PRO A 699 5.13 49.02 49.55
CA PRO A 699 5.70 47.84 48.85
C PRO A 699 6.74 47.04 49.71
N ALA A 700 7.52 46.15 49.05
CA ALA A 700 8.83 45.59 49.46
C ALA A 700 8.88 44.68 50.72
N ASP A 701 9.90 43.86 51.01
CA ASP A 701 11.27 43.71 50.46
C ASP A 701 11.79 42.23 50.58
N SER A 702 13.09 42.03 50.39
CA SER A 702 13.93 40.81 50.29
C SER A 702 14.44 40.34 51.69
N PRO A 703 15.43 39.41 51.91
CA PRO A 703 16.38 38.73 50.99
C PRO A 703 16.59 37.20 51.28
N ALA A 704 17.71 36.64 50.83
CA ALA A 704 18.19 35.27 51.08
C ALA A 704 19.60 35.27 51.73
N GLU A 705 19.94 34.20 52.48
CA GLU A 705 21.27 33.84 53.07
C GLU A 705 21.15 32.46 53.77
N ASP A 706 22.21 31.79 54.29
CA ASP A 706 23.42 31.27 53.62
C ASP A 706 24.12 30.15 54.47
N THR A 707 24.16 28.92 53.95
CA THR A 707 25.11 27.81 54.21
C THR A 707 25.34 27.32 55.70
N PRO A 708 26.51 26.82 56.18
CA PRO A 708 26.65 25.39 56.59
C PRO A 708 26.97 25.09 58.08
N ALA A 709 26.86 23.80 58.47
CA ALA A 709 27.84 23.09 59.31
C ALA A 709 27.57 21.56 59.37
N ALA A 710 28.58 20.76 59.75
CA ALA A 710 28.49 19.33 60.11
C ALA A 710 29.39 19.07 61.33
N GLU A 711 29.19 17.97 62.09
CA GLU A 711 30.28 17.25 62.80
C GLU A 711 29.85 16.00 63.62
N GLN A 712 30.81 15.07 63.81
CA GLN A 712 30.95 14.05 64.89
C GLN A 712 29.93 12.87 64.98
N ASN A 713 30.32 11.58 65.04
CA ASN A 713 31.19 10.78 65.94
C ASN A 713 30.52 10.42 67.29
N ALA A 714 30.69 9.24 67.92
CA ALA A 714 31.22 7.91 67.54
C ALA A 714 30.92 6.87 68.67
N ASP A 715 31.18 5.56 68.44
CA ASP A 715 31.41 4.47 69.43
C ASP A 715 30.29 4.09 70.46
N ALA A 716 30.25 2.88 71.07
CA ALA A 716 30.77 1.53 70.73
C ALA A 716 30.19 0.45 71.68
N ALA A 717 30.29 -0.84 71.28
CA ALA A 717 30.30 -2.06 72.12
C ALA A 717 29.00 -2.43 72.93
N GLU A 718 28.71 -3.67 73.36
CA GLU A 718 29.39 -4.98 73.20
C GLU A 718 28.43 -6.16 73.50
N THR A 719 28.41 -7.25 72.70
CA THR A 719 28.33 -8.66 73.17
C THR A 719 28.57 -9.67 72.01
N GLN A 720 28.79 -10.95 72.33
CA GLN A 720 29.55 -11.91 71.50
C GLN A 720 29.12 -13.39 71.74
N THR A 721 29.20 -14.22 70.69
CA THR A 721 29.51 -15.69 70.62
C THR A 721 29.24 -16.14 69.16
N ASP A 722 30.25 -16.47 68.35
CA ASP A 722 30.74 -17.85 68.02
C ASP A 722 29.84 -18.58 66.98
N ASP A 723 30.34 -19.35 66.00
CA ASP A 723 31.53 -20.23 65.96
C ASP A 723 32.30 -20.17 64.60
N ALA A 724 33.41 -20.92 64.47
CA ALA A 724 34.40 -20.94 63.38
C ALA A 724 33.99 -21.83 62.16
N THR A 725 34.74 -22.05 61.07
CA THR A 725 36.20 -21.95 60.79
C THR A 725 36.46 -21.71 59.28
N ALA A 726 37.69 -21.37 58.88
CA ALA A 726 38.10 -21.14 57.48
C ALA A 726 39.22 -22.11 57.02
N GLU A 727 39.45 -22.24 55.69
CA GLU A 727 40.77 -22.27 55.03
C GLU A 727 40.67 -22.29 53.48
N THR A 728 41.80 -22.11 52.77
CA THR A 728 41.87 -21.90 51.30
C THR A 728 42.91 -22.87 50.63
N PRO A 729 43.54 -22.66 49.44
CA PRO A 729 43.54 -23.69 48.38
C PRO A 729 44.89 -24.38 48.06
N ALA A 730 44.85 -25.52 47.33
CA ALA A 730 45.92 -26.03 46.43
C ALA A 730 45.46 -27.24 45.56
N ASP A 731 46.09 -27.42 44.39
CA ASP A 731 46.04 -28.62 43.52
C ASP A 731 47.07 -29.70 43.96
N PRO A 732 47.42 -30.76 43.18
CA PRO A 732 46.73 -31.52 42.11
C PRO A 732 46.75 -33.06 42.39
N VAL A 733 46.44 -33.93 41.41
CA VAL A 733 47.21 -35.16 41.04
C VAL A 733 46.57 -35.94 39.88
N THR A 734 47.39 -36.72 39.15
CA THR A 734 47.09 -37.48 37.91
C THR A 734 46.53 -38.90 38.14
N GLN A 735 46.06 -39.52 37.06
CA GLN A 735 46.26 -40.97 36.85
C GLN A 735 46.29 -41.33 35.35
N ASP A 736 47.31 -42.07 34.94
CA ASP A 736 47.58 -42.47 33.55
C ASP A 736 46.88 -43.78 33.14
N THR A 737 46.82 -44.06 31.84
CA THR A 737 46.80 -45.44 31.31
C THR A 737 47.42 -45.48 29.90
N GLU A 738 48.16 -46.54 29.60
CA GLU A 738 49.12 -46.58 28.49
C GLU A 738 49.03 -47.91 27.69
N ALA A 739 48.81 -47.82 26.37
CA ALA A 739 49.06 -48.82 25.32
C ALA A 739 48.74 -48.14 23.96
N THR A 740 49.58 -48.00 22.93
CA THR A 740 50.75 -48.77 22.42
C THR A 740 50.36 -50.00 21.60
N ASP A 741 50.06 -49.80 20.31
CA ASP A 741 50.89 -50.27 19.18
C ASP A 741 50.43 -49.57 17.87
N THR A 742 51.27 -49.06 16.97
CA THR A 742 52.40 -49.62 16.19
C THR A 742 51.95 -50.50 15.00
N GLU A 743 51.72 -49.89 13.82
CA GLU A 743 52.28 -50.43 12.55
C GLU A 743 52.14 -49.46 11.34
N THR A 744 53.20 -49.36 10.55
CA THR A 744 53.20 -48.95 9.13
C THR A 744 54.50 -49.50 8.53
N PRO A 745 54.45 -50.22 7.39
CA PRO A 745 55.19 -49.71 6.23
C PRO A 745 54.57 -50.04 4.85
N ASP A 746 54.67 -49.05 3.95
CA ASP A 746 55.19 -49.15 2.57
C ASP A 746 54.76 -50.30 1.62
N ALA A 747 54.10 -49.93 0.51
CA ALA A 747 54.43 -50.41 -0.84
C ALA A 747 53.77 -49.55 -1.94
N SER A 748 54.52 -49.21 -2.99
CA SER A 748 54.01 -48.55 -4.23
C SER A 748 53.97 -49.53 -5.44
N PRO A 749 53.84 -49.07 -6.70
CA PRO A 749 52.68 -49.25 -7.57
C PRO A 749 52.81 -50.41 -8.58
N PRO A 750 51.93 -50.49 -9.61
CA PRO A 750 52.46 -50.31 -10.97
C PRO A 750 51.53 -49.52 -11.94
N GLU A 751 52.02 -49.35 -13.18
CA GLU A 751 51.46 -48.52 -14.26
C GLU A 751 50.48 -49.26 -15.20
N SER A 752 49.50 -48.52 -15.76
CA SER A 752 48.99 -48.64 -17.14
C SER A 752 47.99 -47.48 -17.39
N SER A 753 48.20 -46.49 -18.27
CA SER A 753 48.41 -46.52 -19.73
C SER A 753 47.18 -46.97 -20.55
N GLU A 754 46.32 -46.01 -20.94
CA GLU A 754 45.57 -46.07 -22.21
C GLU A 754 45.03 -44.67 -22.59
N ASP A 755 45.22 -44.30 -23.86
CA ASP A 755 44.71 -43.13 -24.58
C ASP A 755 43.94 -43.68 -25.78
N PRO A 756 42.73 -43.17 -26.09
CA PRO A 756 42.55 -42.80 -27.50
C PRO A 756 41.66 -41.58 -27.78
N ALA A 757 42.24 -40.68 -28.56
CA ALA A 757 41.74 -40.18 -29.86
C ALA A 757 40.68 -39.05 -29.91
N GLU A 758 41.09 -37.97 -30.58
CA GLU A 758 40.21 -37.06 -31.34
C GLU A 758 39.47 -37.80 -32.48
N PRO A 759 38.39 -37.20 -32.98
CA PRO A 759 38.18 -37.15 -34.42
C PRO A 759 38.08 -35.70 -34.92
N SER A 760 38.98 -35.31 -35.82
CA SER A 760 38.80 -34.09 -36.62
C SER A 760 37.70 -34.28 -37.67
N TYR A 761 36.99 -33.20 -38.01
CA TYR A 761 36.34 -33.12 -39.32
C TYR A 761 36.37 -31.71 -39.90
N SER A 762 36.57 -31.63 -41.21
CA SER A 762 36.68 -30.39 -41.99
C SER A 762 35.30 -29.82 -42.31
N GLY A 763 35.14 -28.48 -42.19
CA GLY A 763 33.98 -27.78 -42.76
C GLY A 763 34.12 -27.53 -44.27
N PRO A 764 33.23 -26.71 -44.84
CA PRO A 764 33.49 -25.99 -46.09
C PRO A 764 33.39 -24.47 -45.93
N GLU A 765 34.20 -23.74 -46.71
CA GLU A 765 33.97 -22.31 -47.00
C GLU A 765 32.73 -22.13 -47.91
N ILE A 766 32.11 -20.94 -47.94
CA ILE A 766 31.70 -20.23 -49.18
C ILE A 766 31.11 -18.83 -48.89
N PHE A 767 31.73 -17.81 -49.54
CA PHE A 767 31.22 -16.49 -49.98
C PHE A 767 30.43 -15.55 -49.04
N ALA A 768 30.96 -14.33 -48.92
CA ALA A 768 30.19 -13.11 -48.63
C ALA A 768 29.91 -12.31 -49.93
N PRO A 769 28.78 -11.58 -50.03
CA PRO A 769 28.54 -10.53 -51.03
C PRO A 769 28.56 -9.10 -50.44
N ASP A 770 28.71 -8.10 -51.32
CA ASP A 770 28.83 -6.67 -50.96
C ASP A 770 27.58 -6.01 -50.38
N ALA A 771 27.78 -4.91 -49.64
CA ALA A 771 26.74 -4.02 -49.17
C ALA A 771 26.51 -2.82 -50.12
N ASN A 772 25.29 -2.67 -50.67
CA ASN A 772 24.64 -1.37 -50.88
C ASN A 772 23.18 -1.46 -51.38
N ASP A 773 22.46 -0.35 -51.22
CA ASP A 773 21.14 0.02 -51.80
C ASP A 773 19.91 -0.84 -51.41
N ILE A 774 19.07 -0.29 -50.52
CA ILE A 774 17.59 -0.33 -50.59
C ILE A 774 17.04 0.84 -49.75
N ARG A 775 15.82 1.29 -50.05
CA ARG A 775 15.19 2.52 -49.50
C ARG A 775 14.04 2.19 -48.55
N PRO A 776 13.71 3.07 -47.58
CA PRO A 776 12.62 2.84 -46.64
C PRO A 776 11.23 2.84 -47.32
N ALA A 777 10.35 2.00 -46.79
CA ALA A 777 8.92 1.91 -47.15
C ALA A 777 8.04 2.70 -46.15
N PRO A 778 6.79 3.06 -46.48
CA PRO A 778 5.97 3.98 -45.68
C PRO A 778 5.24 3.31 -44.51
N ARG A 779 4.88 4.13 -43.50
CA ARG A 779 3.98 3.75 -42.40
C ARG A 779 2.53 3.50 -42.90
N PRO A 780 1.78 2.56 -42.31
CA PRO A 780 0.33 2.52 -42.41
C PRO A 780 -0.34 3.45 -41.36
N ASP A 781 -1.48 4.05 -41.71
CA ASP A 781 -2.35 4.73 -40.75
C ASP A 781 -3.31 3.73 -40.07
N ARG A 782 -3.32 3.66 -38.74
CA ARG A 782 -4.47 4.14 -37.95
C ARG A 782 -4.24 4.23 -36.44
#